data_AF-A0A7Y2WYW4-F1
#
_entry.id   AF-A0A7Y2WYW4-F1
#
_cell.length_a   1.000
_cell.length_b   1.000
_cell.length_c   1.000
_cell.angle_alpha   90.00
_cell.angle_beta   90.00
_cell.angle_gamma   90.00
#
_symmetry.space_group_name_H-M   'P 1'
#
loop_
_entity.id
_entity.type
_entity.pdbx_description
1 polymer ?
#
loop_
_entity_poly.entity_id
_entity_poly.type
_entity_poly.pdbx_seq_one_letter_code
_entity_poly.pdbx_strand_id
1 'polypeptide(L)'
;MHHTILAPYSRRRQAQVARILALALFPLLLGLGAGHVVVSLPAASSTITRTGTVRWVRWRRWPRPPRAAWVWPIARQLLRPVLVQAGLLAVLLAASGAAPPLFLLASLPLLRALLSLSVLVWPRWGQHPRCRWLVSASADLQLALLLSLSVGLLRDHLLPSGALAAAVAVARPPKPSATGRILDDGTYEVTIGDLIAIRHKPVDAFDRRMFLLGLRDIHLLHRPSQWPFLCQVWLADWFGTLQELLSRWEDYREAGDWNSLMSRQHGPLVPRAQQHLLIQLWARHLWWSVAEVQAAAAAEGLTLSAHAITQIGQDSGLLVARRVLRERFQLSIETLHPKDDWLVTQLFGLIDQLQARLACGERPAPEERSRLADLLALRTELGLGSGQELETPLPWGYHLQHILCGNWEAVDDGTIRCPHCGSSQVRRKSRTPRAKRYLDAAGQQQTVDVFRYYCQNAACAHGSFTNLPPDLLPSSPWRTEVHLQALQAYEVGHSSYRRVAAGLGISTATAYRWVSQFGGQLLPVAALFGVVRSSGVVGVDEKWVKVPTNDKPAGKQHHWMYVSVAVDVYTYDLLHVAIFPVRGTDAARAFLLALRAKGYQPQVIVTDLCTDYDRAIPAVFPRAIHHQCIFHALQAWHKQLRDAYGTHYRTQRPDAVKLQRQLDGIFQAKTKRTAQRRYDKVLALREAYVAATPEVEALFSSLERHWPKLVNAIERDRIPKTNNTAELVTAPKRKRLGFKGMPPHPLSSFENGGWCVAYRV
;
A
#
# COMPACT_ATOMS: atom_id res chain seq x y z
N MET A 1 47.44 -40.71 -27.31
CA MET A 1 48.45 -41.40 -28.13
C MET A 1 48.06 -42.87 -28.21
N HIS A 2 47.73 -43.39 -29.40
CA HIS A 2 47.14 -44.75 -29.54
C HIS A 2 47.75 -45.60 -30.67
N HIS A 3 49.01 -45.37 -31.03
CA HIS A 3 49.77 -46.23 -31.94
C HIS A 3 51.16 -46.51 -31.35
N THR A 4 51.47 -47.80 -31.13
CA THR A 4 52.81 -48.49 -31.00
C THR A 4 52.93 -49.59 -29.92
N ILE A 5 51.90 -50.40 -29.63
CA ILE A 5 52.06 -51.58 -28.70
C ILE A 5 51.70 -52.95 -29.33
N LEU A 6 51.00 -53.02 -30.47
CA LEU A 6 50.48 -54.29 -31.04
C LEU A 6 51.16 -54.76 -32.35
N ALA A 7 52.47 -54.57 -32.47
CA ALA A 7 53.24 -54.94 -33.67
C ALA A 7 53.62 -56.44 -33.84
N PRO A 8 53.83 -57.29 -32.79
CA PRO A 8 54.43 -58.62 -32.99
C PRO A 8 53.48 -59.82 -32.94
N TYR A 9 52.15 -59.64 -32.83
CA TYR A 9 51.20 -60.76 -32.65
C TYR A 9 50.31 -61.02 -33.86
N SER A 10 50.21 -62.29 -34.28
CA SER A 10 49.34 -62.71 -35.38
C SER A 10 47.86 -62.49 -35.05
N ARG A 11 47.04 -62.17 -36.07
CA ARG A 11 45.60 -61.83 -35.92
C ARG A 11 44.80 -62.88 -35.12
N ARG A 12 45.15 -64.18 -35.22
CA ARG A 12 44.52 -65.26 -34.42
C ARG A 12 44.82 -65.11 -32.92
N ARG A 13 46.07 -64.86 -32.52
CA ARG A 13 46.43 -64.62 -31.10
C ARG A 13 45.80 -63.33 -30.59
N GLN A 14 45.81 -62.25 -31.38
CA GLN A 14 45.15 -60.99 -31.00
C GLN A 14 43.64 -61.18 -30.74
N ALA A 15 42.93 -61.91 -31.62
CA ALA A 15 41.50 -62.21 -31.42
C ALA A 15 41.24 -63.10 -30.20
N GLN A 16 42.15 -64.05 -29.90
CA GLN A 16 42.02 -64.94 -28.74
C GLN A 16 42.28 -64.20 -27.42
N VAL A 17 43.33 -63.38 -27.36
CA VAL A 17 43.64 -62.51 -26.21
C VAL A 17 42.54 -61.46 -26.01
N ALA A 18 42.01 -60.85 -27.08
CA ALA A 18 40.88 -59.93 -26.98
C ALA A 18 39.59 -60.60 -26.44
N ARG A 19 39.31 -61.85 -26.82
CA ARG A 19 38.18 -62.62 -26.27
C ARG A 19 38.37 -62.98 -24.80
N ILE A 20 39.59 -63.33 -24.39
CA ILE A 20 39.91 -63.64 -22.97
C ILE A 20 39.85 -62.37 -22.12
N LEU A 21 40.42 -61.24 -22.59
CA LEU A 21 40.31 -59.94 -21.92
C LEU A 21 38.85 -59.47 -21.84
N ALA A 22 38.04 -59.66 -22.89
CA ALA A 22 36.62 -59.38 -22.83
C ALA A 22 35.90 -60.23 -21.78
N LEU A 23 36.16 -61.55 -21.72
CA LEU A 23 35.60 -62.45 -20.70
C LEU A 23 36.06 -62.11 -19.27
N ALA A 24 37.30 -61.62 -19.08
CA ALA A 24 37.82 -61.21 -17.78
C ALA A 24 37.33 -59.81 -17.33
N LEU A 25 37.06 -58.91 -18.27
CA LEU A 25 36.60 -57.54 -17.98
C LEU A 25 35.07 -57.41 -17.91
N PHE A 26 34.30 -58.29 -18.57
CA PHE A 26 32.83 -58.28 -18.55
C PHE A 26 32.23 -58.41 -17.11
N PRO A 27 32.75 -59.24 -16.20
CA PRO A 27 32.32 -59.28 -14.79
C PRO A 27 32.57 -57.93 -14.06
N LEU A 28 33.72 -57.31 -14.34
CA LEU A 28 34.17 -56.06 -13.74
C LEU A 28 33.30 -54.87 -14.18
N LEU A 29 32.95 -54.82 -15.48
CA LEU A 29 32.02 -53.85 -16.05
C LEU A 29 30.59 -54.00 -15.49
N LEU A 30 30.10 -55.23 -15.31
CA LEU A 30 28.79 -55.49 -14.67
C LEU A 30 28.77 -55.13 -13.18
N GLY A 31 29.90 -55.26 -12.48
CA GLY A 31 30.07 -54.80 -11.10
C GLY A 31 29.96 -53.28 -10.96
N LEU A 32 30.59 -52.53 -11.87
CA LEU A 32 30.55 -51.07 -11.91
C LEU A 32 29.17 -50.52 -12.31
N GLY A 33 28.52 -51.12 -13.33
CA GLY A 33 27.21 -50.68 -13.81
C GLY A 33 26.07 -50.80 -12.79
N ALA A 34 26.12 -51.81 -11.90
CA ALA A 34 25.11 -52.00 -10.85
C ALA A 34 25.35 -51.12 -9.61
N GLY A 35 26.58 -50.66 -9.38
CA GLY A 35 26.96 -49.87 -8.20
C GLY A 35 26.24 -48.53 -8.07
N HIS A 36 25.84 -47.92 -9.19
CA HIS A 36 25.13 -46.64 -9.20
C HIS A 36 23.64 -46.71 -8.79
N VAL A 37 23.02 -47.89 -8.77
CA VAL A 37 21.58 -48.02 -8.46
C VAL A 37 21.29 -48.11 -6.95
N VAL A 38 22.28 -48.50 -6.14
CA VAL A 38 22.08 -48.76 -4.69
C VAL A 38 22.44 -47.57 -3.79
N VAL A 39 23.27 -46.63 -4.26
CA VAL A 39 23.74 -45.48 -3.45
C VAL A 39 22.81 -44.26 -3.55
N SER A 40 21.92 -44.21 -4.55
CA SER A 40 20.98 -43.10 -4.79
C SER A 40 19.61 -43.29 -4.11
N LEU A 41 19.59 -43.67 -2.83
CA LEU A 41 18.37 -43.62 -2.02
C LEU A 41 18.24 -42.24 -1.34
N PRO A 42 17.12 -41.51 -1.52
CA PRO A 42 16.97 -40.17 -0.97
C PRO A 42 16.93 -40.21 0.55
N ALA A 43 17.75 -39.38 1.19
CA ALA A 43 17.68 -39.19 2.64
C ALA A 43 16.28 -38.72 3.05
N ALA A 44 15.61 -39.51 3.88
CA ALA A 44 14.29 -39.16 4.39
C ALA A 44 14.38 -37.87 5.22
N SER A 45 13.59 -36.88 4.81
CA SER A 45 13.64 -35.49 5.26
C SER A 45 13.66 -35.32 6.79
N SER A 46 14.64 -34.57 7.30
CA SER A 46 14.51 -33.89 8.58
C SER A 46 13.62 -32.65 8.40
N THR A 47 12.59 -32.54 9.23
CA THR A 47 11.54 -31.53 9.10
C THR A 47 12.05 -30.16 9.58
N ILE A 48 12.25 -29.20 8.66
CA ILE A 48 12.26 -27.79 9.05
C ILE A 48 10.82 -27.34 9.23
N THR A 49 10.42 -27.10 10.48
CA THR A 49 9.17 -26.42 10.83
C THR A 49 9.26 -24.96 10.40
N ARG A 50 8.56 -24.58 9.32
CA ARG A 50 8.41 -23.19 8.89
C ARG A 50 6.96 -22.74 9.17
N THR A 51 6.76 -22.04 10.26
CA THR A 51 5.54 -21.26 10.53
C THR A 51 5.54 -20.00 9.66
N GLY A 52 4.40 -19.68 9.01
CA GLY A 52 4.29 -18.55 8.08
C GLY A 52 3.23 -18.77 6.99
N THR A 53 2.04 -18.24 7.20
CA THR A 53 0.76 -18.65 6.57
C THR A 53 -0.10 -17.42 6.18
N VAL A 54 -0.91 -17.37 5.11
CA VAL A 54 -1.25 -18.31 4.00
C VAL A 54 -2.06 -17.53 2.95
N ARG A 55 -2.08 -17.92 1.65
CA ARG A 55 -3.26 -17.88 0.72
C ARG A 55 -2.91 -18.50 -0.65
N TRP A 56 -3.70 -19.32 -1.34
CA TRP A 56 -4.76 -20.31 -1.04
C TRP A 56 -5.15 -20.88 -2.43
N VAL A 57 -4.89 -22.16 -2.72
CA VAL A 57 -5.52 -22.88 -3.86
C VAL A 57 -6.04 -24.21 -3.32
N ARG A 58 -7.34 -24.47 -3.53
CA ARG A 58 -8.03 -25.67 -3.03
C ARG A 58 -7.47 -26.95 -3.70
N TRP A 59 -7.09 -27.92 -2.89
CA TRP A 59 -6.85 -29.30 -3.35
C TRP A 59 -7.57 -30.34 -2.48
N ARG A 60 -8.13 -31.36 -3.14
CA ARG A 60 -8.87 -32.46 -2.50
C ARG A 60 -7.91 -33.39 -1.76
N ARG A 61 -8.31 -33.92 -0.60
CA ARG A 61 -7.54 -34.95 0.12
C ARG A 61 -7.62 -36.28 -0.62
N TRP A 62 -6.46 -36.90 -0.86
CA TRP A 62 -6.31 -38.34 -1.12
C TRP A 62 -5.48 -38.95 0.03
N PRO A 63 -5.80 -40.18 0.50
CA PRO A 63 -5.03 -40.83 1.56
C PRO A 63 -3.67 -41.32 1.04
N ARG A 64 -2.63 -41.24 1.88
CA ARG A 64 -1.28 -41.78 1.59
C ARG A 64 -1.22 -43.26 1.98
N PRO A 65 -0.65 -44.16 1.16
CA PRO A 65 -0.48 -45.57 1.51
C PRO A 65 0.65 -45.78 2.54
N PRO A 66 0.62 -46.88 3.32
CA PRO A 66 1.62 -47.18 4.34
C PRO A 66 3.00 -47.52 3.74
N ARG A 67 4.06 -47.23 4.51
CA ARG A 67 5.47 -47.25 4.07
C ARG A 67 5.98 -48.60 3.53
N ALA A 68 5.33 -49.72 3.87
CA ALA A 68 5.69 -51.05 3.37
C ALA A 68 5.51 -51.21 1.85
N ALA A 69 4.60 -50.45 1.22
CA ALA A 69 4.28 -50.59 -0.20
C ALA A 69 5.45 -50.28 -1.16
N TRP A 70 6.45 -49.53 -0.72
CA TRP A 70 7.59 -49.10 -1.54
C TRP A 70 8.80 -50.05 -1.50
N VAL A 71 8.85 -50.99 -0.55
CA VAL A 71 9.97 -51.94 -0.43
C VAL A 71 9.89 -53.02 -1.52
N TRP A 72 8.68 -53.48 -1.85
CA TRP A 72 8.48 -54.59 -2.80
C TRP A 72 8.88 -54.27 -4.26
N PRO A 73 8.58 -53.08 -4.82
CA PRO A 73 9.09 -52.70 -6.15
C PRO A 73 10.63 -52.63 -6.21
N ILE A 74 11.26 -52.06 -5.18
CA ILE A 74 12.72 -51.91 -5.10
C ILE A 74 13.39 -53.28 -4.96
N ALA A 75 12.87 -54.16 -4.10
CA ALA A 75 13.35 -55.53 -3.96
C ALA A 75 13.25 -56.32 -5.28
N ARG A 76 12.14 -56.17 -6.04
CA ARG A 76 11.99 -56.78 -7.38
C ARG A 76 13.02 -56.27 -8.39
N GLN A 77 13.36 -54.98 -8.37
CA GLN A 77 14.37 -54.42 -9.27
C GLN A 77 15.79 -54.88 -8.91
N LEU A 78 16.12 -55.00 -7.62
CA LEU A 78 17.44 -55.44 -7.15
C LEU A 78 17.68 -56.94 -7.30
N LEU A 79 16.64 -57.78 -7.22
CA LEU A 79 16.80 -59.24 -7.22
C LEU A 79 17.43 -59.78 -8.51
N ARG A 80 17.05 -59.25 -9.69
CA ARG A 80 17.59 -59.70 -10.99
C ARG A 80 19.11 -59.51 -11.14
N PRO A 81 19.68 -58.30 -11.00
CA PRO A 81 21.13 -58.12 -11.13
C PRO A 81 21.91 -58.86 -10.04
N VAL A 82 21.37 -58.99 -8.83
CA VAL A 82 22.02 -59.70 -7.72
C VAL A 82 22.13 -61.21 -8.00
N LEU A 83 21.07 -61.84 -8.53
CA LEU A 83 21.11 -63.25 -8.94
C LEU A 83 22.07 -63.49 -10.12
N VAL A 84 22.13 -62.56 -11.08
CA VAL A 84 23.11 -62.61 -12.17
C VAL A 84 24.54 -62.51 -11.64
N GLN A 85 24.82 -61.58 -10.72
CA GLN A 85 26.14 -61.47 -10.10
C GLN A 85 26.53 -62.71 -9.29
N ALA A 86 25.62 -63.28 -8.49
CA ALA A 86 25.86 -64.49 -7.72
C ALA A 86 26.13 -65.71 -8.62
N GLY A 87 25.31 -65.90 -9.66
CA GLY A 87 25.50 -66.98 -10.64
C GLY A 87 26.81 -66.84 -11.43
N LEU A 88 27.17 -65.61 -11.82
CA LEU A 88 28.42 -65.35 -12.55
C LEU A 88 29.65 -65.53 -11.66
N LEU A 89 29.57 -65.20 -10.36
CA LEU A 89 30.63 -65.51 -9.39
C LEU A 89 30.79 -67.02 -9.18
N ALA A 90 29.68 -67.77 -9.10
CA ALA A 90 29.72 -69.23 -9.00
C ALA A 90 30.32 -69.88 -10.26
N VAL A 91 30.03 -69.37 -11.46
CA VAL A 91 30.67 -69.82 -12.71
C VAL A 91 32.16 -69.52 -12.72
N LEU A 92 32.60 -68.35 -12.25
CA LEU A 92 34.03 -68.01 -12.15
C LEU A 92 34.76 -68.90 -11.14
N LEU A 93 34.15 -69.20 -9.98
CA LEU A 93 34.69 -70.12 -8.97
C LEU A 93 34.77 -71.57 -9.48
N ALA A 94 33.78 -72.01 -10.25
CA ALA A 94 33.83 -73.32 -10.91
C ALA A 94 34.92 -73.37 -12.00
N ALA A 95 35.05 -72.31 -12.81
CA ALA A 95 36.07 -72.22 -13.85
C ALA A 95 37.49 -72.14 -13.28
N SER A 96 37.69 -71.58 -12.09
CA SER A 96 38.99 -71.52 -11.40
C SER A 96 39.31 -72.77 -10.58
N GLY A 97 38.53 -73.86 -10.69
CA GLY A 97 38.75 -75.09 -9.93
C GLY A 97 38.64 -74.93 -8.40
N ALA A 98 37.85 -73.96 -7.92
CA ALA A 98 37.78 -73.65 -6.48
C ALA A 98 37.18 -74.82 -5.67
N ALA A 99 37.73 -75.04 -4.48
CA ALA A 99 37.21 -76.07 -3.56
C ALA A 99 35.75 -75.79 -3.14
N PRO A 100 34.92 -76.82 -2.89
CA PRO A 100 33.50 -76.67 -2.52
C PRO A 100 33.14 -75.58 -1.48
N PRO A 101 33.87 -75.40 -0.35
CA PRO A 101 33.52 -74.35 0.61
C PRO A 101 33.65 -72.92 0.06
N LEU A 102 34.46 -72.69 -0.98
CA LEU A 102 34.64 -71.36 -1.57
C LEU A 102 33.41 -70.91 -2.38
N PHE A 103 32.53 -71.83 -2.78
CA PHE A 103 31.24 -71.48 -3.41
C PHE A 103 30.31 -70.70 -2.47
N LEU A 104 30.51 -70.76 -1.15
CA LEU A 104 29.78 -69.90 -0.21
C LEU A 104 30.00 -68.41 -0.50
N LEU A 105 31.17 -68.04 -1.06
CA LEU A 105 31.48 -66.66 -1.43
C LEU A 105 30.62 -66.15 -2.61
N ALA A 106 30.03 -67.03 -3.41
CA ALA A 106 29.05 -66.66 -4.42
C ALA A 106 27.77 -66.06 -3.82
N SER A 107 27.52 -66.22 -2.51
CA SER A 107 26.40 -65.59 -1.80
C SER A 107 26.65 -64.13 -1.37
N LEU A 108 27.87 -63.60 -1.49
CA LEU A 108 28.21 -62.21 -1.10
C LEU A 108 27.32 -61.14 -1.74
N PRO A 109 26.94 -61.20 -3.04
CA PRO A 109 26.02 -60.23 -3.64
C PRO A 109 24.62 -60.26 -3.01
N LEU A 110 24.14 -61.45 -2.64
CA LEU A 110 22.83 -61.64 -1.97
C LEU A 110 22.87 -61.08 -0.54
N LEU A 111 23.94 -61.37 0.22
CA LEU A 111 24.14 -60.81 1.56
C LEU A 111 24.15 -59.28 1.54
N ARG A 112 24.89 -58.67 0.61
CA ARG A 112 24.95 -57.22 0.42
C ARG A 112 23.58 -56.63 0.09
N ALA A 113 22.82 -57.26 -0.80
CA ALA A 113 21.47 -56.81 -1.17
C ALA A 113 20.48 -56.87 0.01
N LEU A 114 20.53 -57.94 0.82
CA LEU A 114 19.70 -58.06 2.03
C LEU A 114 20.05 -56.98 3.07
N LEU A 115 21.34 -56.71 3.30
CA LEU A 115 21.79 -55.63 4.17
C LEU A 115 21.29 -54.26 3.66
N SER A 116 21.40 -53.97 2.37
CA SER A 116 20.87 -52.73 1.78
C SER A 116 19.35 -52.59 1.90
N LEU A 117 18.58 -53.67 1.67
CA LEU A 117 17.13 -53.68 1.85
C LEU A 117 16.71 -53.50 3.33
N SER A 118 17.49 -54.03 4.29
CA SER A 118 17.21 -53.86 5.72
C SER A 118 17.24 -52.39 6.17
N VAL A 119 18.04 -51.54 5.52
CA VAL A 119 18.10 -50.10 5.80
C VAL A 119 16.82 -49.36 5.41
N LEU A 120 16.13 -49.80 4.36
CA LEU A 120 14.84 -49.24 3.93
C LEU A 120 13.72 -49.54 4.93
N VAL A 121 13.75 -50.72 5.56
CA VAL A 121 12.76 -51.15 6.57
C VAL A 121 13.08 -50.54 7.93
N TRP A 122 14.36 -50.45 8.30
CA TRP A 122 14.83 -49.87 9.56
C TRP A 122 15.86 -48.74 9.35
N PRO A 123 15.44 -47.49 9.11
CA PRO A 123 16.36 -46.38 8.84
C PRO A 123 17.38 -46.11 9.96
N ARG A 124 17.03 -46.40 11.22
CA ARG A 124 17.93 -46.30 12.38
C ARG A 124 19.07 -47.33 12.34
N TRP A 125 18.86 -48.49 11.73
CA TRP A 125 19.90 -49.52 11.55
C TRP A 125 20.96 -49.04 10.55
N GLY A 126 20.55 -48.43 9.42
CA GLY A 126 21.49 -47.88 8.43
C GLY A 126 22.38 -46.74 8.95
N GLN A 127 21.95 -46.02 9.98
CA GLN A 127 22.77 -45.01 10.64
C GLN A 127 23.82 -45.61 11.58
N HIS A 128 23.65 -46.85 12.04
CA HIS A 128 24.56 -47.50 12.99
C HIS A 128 25.93 -47.84 12.33
N PRO A 129 27.08 -47.57 12.98
CA PRO A 129 28.40 -47.80 12.39
C PRO A 129 28.61 -49.25 11.92
N ARG A 130 28.13 -50.23 12.69
CA ARG A 130 28.22 -51.67 12.34
C ARG A 130 27.48 -52.02 11.04
N CYS A 131 26.34 -51.40 10.76
CA CYS A 131 25.62 -51.64 9.50
C CYS A 131 26.41 -51.09 8.31
N ARG A 132 26.94 -49.86 8.42
CA ARG A 132 27.76 -49.24 7.37
C ARG A 132 29.02 -50.06 7.09
N TRP A 133 29.69 -50.54 8.15
CA TRP A 133 30.85 -51.43 8.04
C TRP A 133 30.52 -52.78 7.40
N LEU A 134 29.40 -53.43 7.74
CA LEU A 134 28.98 -54.69 7.10
C LEU A 134 28.66 -54.52 5.60
N VAL A 135 28.05 -53.39 5.22
CA VAL A 135 27.75 -53.08 3.81
C VAL A 135 29.02 -52.75 3.01
N SER A 136 30.00 -52.05 3.59
CA SER A 136 31.30 -51.80 2.92
C SER A 136 32.14 -53.07 2.86
N ALA A 137 32.34 -53.77 3.98
CA ALA A 137 33.18 -54.97 4.04
C ALA A 137 32.69 -56.09 3.10
N SER A 138 31.37 -56.26 2.92
CA SER A 138 30.82 -57.21 1.94
C SER A 138 31.05 -56.77 0.48
N ALA A 139 31.07 -55.47 0.20
CA ALA A 139 31.44 -54.93 -1.10
C ALA A 139 32.94 -55.11 -1.40
N ASP A 140 33.79 -54.83 -0.40
CA ASP A 140 35.25 -54.94 -0.51
C ASP A 140 35.69 -56.40 -0.69
N LEU A 141 35.07 -57.34 0.05
CA LEU A 141 35.27 -58.78 -0.12
C LEU A 141 34.84 -59.28 -1.51
N GLN A 142 33.69 -58.81 -2.01
CA GLN A 142 33.22 -59.14 -3.36
C GLN A 142 34.20 -58.63 -4.43
N LEU A 143 34.73 -57.41 -4.27
CA LEU A 143 35.70 -56.83 -5.20
C LEU A 143 37.06 -57.54 -5.14
N ALA A 144 37.57 -57.82 -3.94
CA ALA A 144 38.83 -58.54 -3.75
C ALA A 144 38.78 -59.95 -4.36
N LEU A 145 37.64 -60.64 -4.25
CA LEU A 145 37.42 -61.94 -4.86
C LEU A 145 37.32 -61.88 -6.40
N LEU A 146 36.66 -60.86 -6.97
CA LEU A 146 36.64 -60.64 -8.41
C LEU A 146 38.05 -60.33 -8.96
N LEU A 147 38.85 -59.57 -8.21
CA LEU A 147 40.23 -59.27 -8.57
C LEU A 147 41.13 -60.51 -8.48
N SER A 148 41.01 -61.32 -7.42
CA SER A 148 41.83 -62.54 -7.29
C SER A 148 41.48 -63.60 -8.34
N LEU A 149 40.19 -63.80 -8.64
CA LEU A 149 39.74 -64.71 -9.70
C LEU A 149 40.15 -64.24 -11.10
N SER A 150 40.07 -62.93 -11.38
CA SER A 150 40.50 -62.40 -12.69
C SER A 150 42.02 -62.47 -12.87
N VAL A 151 42.81 -62.27 -11.81
CA VAL A 151 44.27 -62.50 -11.81
C VAL A 151 44.61 -63.99 -11.98
N GLY A 152 43.85 -64.91 -11.36
CA GLY A 152 44.00 -66.36 -11.56
C GLY A 152 43.75 -66.79 -13.02
N LEU A 153 42.65 -66.34 -13.61
CA LEU A 153 42.32 -66.60 -15.02
C LEU A 153 43.34 -66.00 -16.01
N LEU A 154 43.98 -64.88 -15.67
CA LEU A 154 45.08 -64.30 -16.44
C LEU A 154 46.39 -65.09 -16.30
N ARG A 155 46.64 -65.68 -15.12
CA ARG A 155 47.84 -66.48 -14.82
C ARG A 155 47.88 -67.78 -15.63
N ASP A 156 46.78 -68.51 -15.71
CA ASP A 156 46.75 -69.85 -16.32
C ASP A 156 46.79 -69.85 -17.86
N HIS A 157 46.66 -68.68 -18.51
CA HIS A 157 46.57 -68.59 -19.98
C HIS A 157 47.52 -67.60 -20.67
N LEU A 158 48.30 -66.77 -19.95
CA LEU A 158 49.09 -65.70 -20.58
C LEU A 158 50.54 -65.50 -20.10
N LEU A 159 50.99 -66.09 -18.98
CA LEU A 159 52.36 -65.86 -18.47
C LEU A 159 53.01 -67.13 -17.87
N PRO A 160 54.23 -67.53 -18.31
CA PRO A 160 55.00 -68.56 -17.64
C PRO A 160 55.55 -68.07 -16.29
N SER A 161 55.63 -69.01 -15.34
CA SER A 161 56.02 -68.79 -13.93
C SER A 161 57.41 -68.16 -13.78
N GLY A 162 57.50 -66.94 -13.21
CA GLY A 162 58.80 -66.34 -12.91
C GLY A 162 58.84 -64.91 -12.35
N ALA A 163 57.75 -64.13 -12.41
CA ALA A 163 57.76 -62.72 -11.99
C ALA A 163 56.55 -62.34 -11.13
N LEU A 164 56.54 -62.77 -9.85
CA LEU A 164 55.72 -62.17 -8.78
C LEU A 164 56.22 -62.61 -7.38
N ALA A 165 57.51 -62.37 -7.11
CA ALA A 165 58.16 -62.65 -5.81
C ALA A 165 59.05 -61.47 -5.36
N ALA A 166 58.63 -60.23 -5.64
CA ALA A 166 59.30 -59.01 -5.19
C ALA A 166 58.31 -57.82 -5.14
N ALA A 167 57.37 -57.84 -4.17
CA ALA A 167 56.39 -56.76 -4.00
C ALA A 167 56.05 -56.45 -2.52
N VAL A 168 56.97 -56.72 -1.60
CA VAL A 168 56.93 -56.17 -0.21
C VAL A 168 58.31 -55.64 0.18
N ALA A 169 58.79 -54.66 -0.58
CA ALA A 169 59.84 -53.74 -0.15
C ALA A 169 59.26 -52.33 -0.25
N VAL A 170 58.90 -51.74 0.90
CA VAL A 170 58.29 -50.41 0.95
C VAL A 170 59.37 -49.37 0.64
N ALA A 171 59.49 -49.00 -0.63
CA ALA A 171 60.10 -47.73 -1.00
C ALA A 171 59.30 -46.62 -0.30
N ARG A 172 59.95 -45.85 0.58
CA ARG A 172 59.31 -44.71 1.25
C ARG A 172 58.87 -43.71 0.16
N PRO A 173 57.57 -43.38 0.05
CA PRO A 173 57.17 -42.31 -0.85
C PRO A 173 57.78 -40.99 -0.38
N PRO A 174 58.11 -40.05 -1.29
CA PRO A 174 58.58 -38.72 -0.92
C PRO A 174 57.53 -38.01 -0.04
N LYS A 175 57.98 -37.10 0.82
CA LYS A 175 57.05 -36.26 1.61
C LYS A 175 56.14 -35.52 0.62
N PRO A 176 54.79 -35.57 0.77
CA PRO A 176 53.91 -34.83 -0.11
C PRO A 176 54.16 -33.34 0.04
N SER A 177 54.49 -32.68 -1.06
CA SER A 177 54.65 -31.24 -1.20
C SER A 177 53.39 -30.62 -1.79
N ALA A 178 53.21 -29.32 -1.60
CA ALA A 178 52.23 -28.53 -2.33
C ALA A 178 52.77 -27.13 -2.59
N THR A 179 52.33 -26.53 -3.70
CA THR A 179 52.62 -25.14 -4.06
C THR A 179 51.34 -24.48 -4.57
N GLY A 180 51.19 -23.18 -4.33
CA GLY A 180 50.09 -22.38 -4.85
C GLY A 180 50.59 -21.12 -5.53
N ARG A 181 49.86 -20.67 -6.55
CA ARG A 181 50.09 -19.38 -7.23
C ARG A 181 48.83 -18.86 -7.87
N ILE A 182 48.80 -17.56 -8.13
CA ILE A 182 47.82 -16.92 -9.01
C ILE A 182 48.45 -16.78 -10.39
N LEU A 183 47.74 -17.21 -11.43
CA LEU A 183 48.14 -17.05 -12.84
C LEU A 183 47.74 -15.65 -13.33
N ASP A 184 48.37 -15.17 -14.41
CA ASP A 184 48.20 -13.80 -14.94
C ASP A 184 46.75 -13.44 -15.30
N ASP A 185 45.90 -14.44 -15.56
CA ASP A 185 44.49 -14.26 -15.86
C ASP A 185 43.59 -14.17 -14.60
N GLY A 186 44.17 -14.29 -13.40
CA GLY A 186 43.47 -14.35 -12.12
C GLY A 186 43.04 -15.74 -11.67
N THR A 187 43.41 -16.81 -12.39
CA THR A 187 43.13 -18.19 -11.98
C THR A 187 44.04 -18.62 -10.82
N TYR A 188 43.44 -19.19 -9.78
CA TYR A 188 44.15 -19.74 -8.63
C TYR A 188 44.55 -21.19 -8.95
N GLU A 189 45.84 -21.50 -8.86
CA GLU A 189 46.39 -22.84 -9.09
C GLU A 189 47.02 -23.37 -7.79
N VAL A 190 46.63 -24.59 -7.39
CA VAL A 190 47.32 -25.38 -6.36
C VAL A 190 47.81 -26.67 -6.98
N THR A 191 49.11 -26.95 -6.87
CA THR A 191 49.71 -28.21 -7.31
C THR A 191 50.10 -29.04 -6.09
N ILE A 192 49.67 -30.31 -6.06
CA ILE A 192 49.93 -31.26 -4.97
C ILE A 192 50.82 -32.39 -5.52
N GLY A 193 52.05 -32.47 -5.01
CA GLY A 193 53.14 -33.21 -5.65
C GLY A 193 53.34 -32.80 -7.11
N ASP A 194 53.76 -33.74 -7.95
CA ASP A 194 53.95 -33.52 -9.39
C ASP A 194 52.78 -34.03 -10.25
N LEU A 195 51.66 -34.44 -9.62
CA LEU A 195 50.63 -35.29 -10.24
C LEU A 195 49.23 -34.64 -10.33
N ILE A 196 48.91 -33.68 -9.46
CA ILE A 196 47.56 -33.10 -9.38
C ILE A 196 47.66 -31.57 -9.31
N ALA A 197 47.11 -30.90 -10.32
CA ALA A 197 46.91 -29.45 -10.32
C ALA A 197 45.41 -29.13 -10.25
N ILE A 198 45.01 -28.39 -9.22
CA ILE A 198 43.65 -27.87 -9.03
C ILE A 198 43.66 -26.41 -9.47
N ARG A 199 42.83 -26.07 -10.45
CA ARG A 199 42.68 -24.70 -10.98
C ARG A 199 41.25 -24.22 -10.77
N HIS A 200 41.08 -23.02 -10.25
CA HIS A 200 39.79 -22.35 -10.12
C HIS A 200 39.93 -20.85 -10.35
N LYS A 201 38.96 -20.23 -11.00
CA LYS A 201 38.96 -18.77 -11.24
C LYS A 201 37.80 -18.14 -10.47
N PRO A 202 38.05 -17.54 -9.29
CA PRO A 202 36.97 -17.03 -8.45
C PRO A 202 36.17 -15.92 -9.14
N VAL A 203 34.85 -16.08 -9.21
CA VAL A 203 33.94 -15.10 -9.82
C VAL A 203 33.58 -13.98 -8.84
N ASP A 204 33.46 -14.29 -7.55
CA ASP A 204 33.19 -13.31 -6.48
C ASP A 204 33.82 -13.73 -5.14
N ALA A 205 33.58 -12.92 -4.10
CA ALA A 205 34.12 -13.15 -2.76
C ALA A 205 33.55 -14.40 -2.06
N PHE A 206 32.35 -14.86 -2.43
CA PHE A 206 31.80 -16.12 -1.93
C PHE A 206 32.49 -17.30 -2.62
N ASP A 207 32.66 -17.24 -3.94
CA ASP A 207 33.32 -18.29 -4.71
C ASP A 207 34.79 -18.48 -4.29
N ARG A 208 35.53 -17.38 -4.08
CA ARG A 208 36.89 -17.40 -3.48
C ARG A 208 36.90 -18.09 -2.11
N ARG A 209 35.95 -17.76 -1.23
CA ARG A 209 35.84 -18.34 0.11
C ARG A 209 35.58 -19.84 0.07
N MET A 210 34.63 -20.28 -0.76
CA MET A 210 34.28 -21.70 -0.88
C MET A 210 35.43 -22.51 -1.48
N PHE A 211 36.16 -21.97 -2.45
CA PHE A 211 37.34 -22.64 -3.01
C PHE A 211 38.45 -22.83 -1.96
N LEU A 212 38.79 -21.77 -1.20
CA LEU A 212 39.82 -21.84 -0.16
C LEU A 212 39.44 -22.81 0.98
N LEU A 213 38.16 -22.86 1.37
CA LEU A 213 37.68 -23.87 2.32
C LEU A 213 37.67 -25.29 1.75
N GLY A 214 37.38 -25.48 0.46
CA GLY A 214 37.47 -26.79 -0.19
C GLY A 214 38.91 -27.33 -0.24
N LEU A 215 39.90 -26.45 -0.44
CA LEU A 215 41.32 -26.80 -0.33
C LEU A 215 41.70 -27.20 1.11
N ARG A 216 41.06 -26.60 2.12
CA ARG A 216 41.20 -26.97 3.54
C ARG A 216 40.54 -28.31 3.91
N ASP A 217 39.79 -28.94 3.03
CA ASP A 217 39.26 -30.30 3.26
C ASP A 217 40.21 -31.41 2.76
N ILE A 218 41.33 -31.05 2.13
CA ILE A 218 42.31 -32.02 1.60
C ILE A 218 43.18 -32.59 2.75
N HIS A 219 43.11 -33.90 2.95
CA HIS A 219 43.84 -34.64 4.00
C HIS A 219 44.64 -35.81 3.41
N LEU A 220 45.75 -36.18 4.06
CA LEU A 220 46.59 -37.30 3.64
C LEU A 220 46.02 -38.64 4.15
N LEU A 221 45.56 -39.50 3.24
CA LEU A 221 44.97 -40.82 3.56
C LEU A 221 45.84 -41.70 4.47
N HIS A 222 47.17 -41.67 4.30
CA HIS A 222 48.11 -42.52 5.05
C HIS A 222 48.62 -41.88 6.36
N ARG A 223 48.22 -40.63 6.65
CA ARG A 223 48.37 -39.96 7.95
C ARG A 223 47.23 -38.96 8.13
N PRO A 224 46.04 -39.39 8.59
CA PRO A 224 44.97 -38.49 8.96
C PRO A 224 45.38 -37.73 10.23
N SER A 225 46.11 -36.64 10.03
CA SER A 225 46.29 -35.58 11.01
C SER A 225 44.93 -34.91 11.26
N GLN A 226 44.68 -34.44 12.50
CA GLN A 226 43.51 -33.60 12.80
C GLN A 226 43.52 -32.28 12.01
N TRP A 227 44.69 -31.90 11.49
CA TRP A 227 44.92 -30.72 10.66
C TRP A 227 44.96 -31.11 9.17
N PRO A 228 44.30 -30.33 8.29
CA PRO A 228 44.39 -30.53 6.85
C PRO A 228 45.81 -30.43 6.31
N PHE A 229 46.04 -31.08 5.17
CA PHE A 229 47.35 -31.11 4.51
C PHE A 229 47.78 -29.72 4.01
N LEU A 230 46.85 -28.95 3.45
CA LEU A 230 47.07 -27.56 3.10
C LEU A 230 46.78 -26.69 4.33
N CYS A 231 47.81 -26.12 4.95
CA CYS A 231 47.64 -25.30 6.15
C CYS A 231 47.13 -23.89 5.81
N GLN A 232 46.47 -23.22 6.77
CA GLN A 232 45.94 -21.87 6.56
C GLN A 232 47.03 -20.87 6.14
N VAL A 233 48.25 -20.99 6.69
CA VAL A 233 49.38 -20.09 6.41
C VAL A 233 49.79 -20.15 4.93
N TRP A 234 49.85 -21.34 4.34
CA TRP A 234 50.16 -21.50 2.92
C TRP A 234 49.07 -20.89 2.03
N LEU A 235 47.79 -21.13 2.34
CA LEU A 235 46.69 -20.55 1.55
C LEU A 235 46.56 -19.03 1.74
N ALA A 236 46.93 -18.50 2.91
CA ALA A 236 47.01 -17.07 3.18
C ALA A 236 48.08 -16.40 2.30
N ASP A 237 49.29 -16.95 2.33
CA ASP A 237 50.46 -16.49 1.58
C ASP A 237 50.24 -16.58 0.05
N TRP A 238 49.93 -17.77 -0.48
CA TRP A 238 49.80 -18.00 -1.92
C TRP A 238 48.68 -17.22 -2.61
N PHE A 239 47.65 -16.82 -1.86
CA PHE A 239 46.43 -16.22 -2.41
C PHE A 239 46.09 -14.84 -1.83
N GLY A 240 47.03 -14.15 -1.19
CA GLY A 240 46.83 -12.79 -0.65
C GLY A 240 45.61 -12.72 0.27
N THR A 241 45.49 -13.65 1.20
CA THR A 241 44.38 -13.76 2.17
C THR A 241 44.92 -13.64 3.59
N LEU A 242 44.16 -13.05 4.51
CA LEU A 242 44.52 -13.03 5.93
C LEU A 242 44.20 -14.38 6.60
N GLN A 243 45.08 -14.89 7.46
CA GLN A 243 44.89 -16.16 8.15
C GLN A 243 43.64 -16.14 9.05
N GLU A 244 43.37 -15.01 9.68
CA GLU A 244 42.22 -14.75 10.55
C GLU A 244 40.90 -14.84 9.79
N LEU A 245 40.89 -14.51 8.49
CA LEU A 245 39.71 -14.66 7.64
C LEU A 245 39.47 -16.14 7.30
N LEU A 246 40.52 -16.91 7.00
CA LEU A 246 40.40 -18.36 6.79
C LEU A 246 39.85 -19.05 8.04
N SER A 247 40.41 -18.77 9.22
CA SER A 247 39.91 -19.30 10.49
C SER A 247 38.45 -18.92 10.74
N ARG A 248 38.07 -17.64 10.52
CA ARG A 248 36.69 -17.18 10.71
C ARG A 248 35.70 -17.81 9.73
N TRP A 249 36.13 -18.17 8.52
CA TRP A 249 35.28 -18.91 7.57
C TRP A 249 35.13 -20.38 7.94
N GLU A 250 36.16 -20.98 8.56
CA GLU A 250 36.06 -22.30 9.19
C GLU A 250 35.06 -22.24 10.38
N ASP A 251 35.16 -21.23 11.26
CA ASP A 251 34.20 -21.01 12.35
C ASP A 251 32.75 -20.89 11.85
N TYR A 252 32.50 -20.12 10.77
CA TYR A 252 31.17 -19.99 10.17
C TYR A 252 30.63 -21.32 9.64
N ARG A 253 31.51 -22.18 9.11
CA ARG A 253 31.16 -23.51 8.61
C ARG A 253 30.84 -24.46 9.75
N GLU A 254 31.64 -24.46 10.82
CA GLU A 254 31.43 -25.28 12.02
C GLU A 254 30.18 -24.88 12.79
N ALA A 255 29.92 -23.57 12.93
CA ALA A 255 28.71 -23.03 13.55
C ALA A 255 27.46 -23.13 12.65
N GLY A 256 27.60 -23.49 11.38
CA GLY A 256 26.49 -23.58 10.42
C GLY A 256 25.85 -22.25 10.05
N ASP A 257 26.57 -21.12 10.14
CA ASP A 257 26.07 -19.80 9.75
C ASP A 257 26.15 -19.60 8.22
N TRP A 258 25.27 -20.31 7.51
CA TRP A 258 25.19 -20.28 6.04
C TRP A 258 25.00 -18.89 5.45
N ASN A 259 24.34 -17.95 6.15
CA ASN A 259 24.19 -16.59 5.64
C ASN A 259 25.53 -15.85 5.61
N SER A 260 26.35 -16.02 6.66
CA SER A 260 27.68 -15.41 6.72
C SER A 260 28.65 -16.10 5.76
N LEU A 261 28.59 -17.43 5.69
CA LEU A 261 29.41 -18.23 4.79
C LEU A 261 29.10 -17.99 3.31
N MET A 262 27.82 -17.84 2.94
CA MET A 262 27.37 -17.63 1.56
C MET A 262 27.27 -16.16 1.13
N SER A 263 27.65 -15.21 1.99
CA SER A 263 27.60 -13.79 1.63
C SER A 263 28.59 -13.44 0.52
N ARG A 264 28.09 -12.79 -0.53
CA ARG A 264 28.88 -12.24 -1.64
C ARG A 264 29.53 -10.87 -1.31
N GLN A 265 29.25 -10.31 -0.14
CA GLN A 265 29.81 -9.02 0.29
C GLN A 265 31.31 -9.15 0.63
N HIS A 266 32.04 -8.05 0.45
CA HIS A 266 33.48 -7.96 0.71
C HIS A 266 33.73 -7.47 2.15
N GLY A 267 34.68 -8.09 2.85
CA GLY A 267 35.06 -7.71 4.23
C GLY A 267 34.38 -8.52 5.35
N PRO A 268 34.65 -8.17 6.63
CA PRO A 268 34.10 -8.87 7.78
C PRO A 268 32.63 -8.53 8.00
N LEU A 269 31.78 -9.55 8.13
CA LEU A 269 30.36 -9.37 8.37
C LEU A 269 30.11 -9.04 9.85
N VAL A 270 29.24 -8.05 10.09
CA VAL A 270 28.79 -7.66 11.43
C VAL A 270 28.04 -8.85 12.06
N PRO A 271 28.43 -9.36 13.25
CA PRO A 271 27.74 -10.46 13.92
C PRO A 271 26.24 -10.20 14.11
N ARG A 272 25.40 -11.23 13.92
CA ARG A 272 23.93 -11.08 14.00
C ARG A 272 23.44 -10.46 15.31
N ALA A 273 24.11 -10.71 16.43
CA ALA A 273 23.79 -10.09 17.72
C ALA A 273 23.95 -8.55 17.68
N GLN A 274 25.03 -8.05 17.08
CA GLN A 274 25.29 -6.62 16.90
C GLN A 274 24.31 -5.99 15.90
N GLN A 275 24.02 -6.69 14.80
CA GLN A 275 22.98 -6.25 13.85
C GLN A 275 21.61 -6.12 14.55
N HIS A 276 21.23 -7.10 15.36
CA HIS A 276 19.95 -7.10 16.06
C HIS A 276 19.86 -5.97 17.10
N LEU A 277 20.94 -5.71 17.84
CA LEU A 277 21.02 -4.62 18.80
C LEU A 277 20.87 -3.25 18.10
N LEU A 278 21.56 -3.04 16.97
CA LEU A 278 21.43 -1.82 16.16
C LEU A 278 20.03 -1.67 15.53
N ILE A 279 19.41 -2.76 15.08
CA ILE A 279 18.02 -2.78 14.60
C ILE A 279 17.06 -2.39 15.73
N GLN A 280 17.24 -2.91 16.95
CA GLN A 280 16.42 -2.54 18.11
C GLN A 280 16.65 -1.08 18.55
N LEU A 281 17.88 -0.57 18.51
CA LEU A 281 18.20 0.83 18.79
C LEU A 281 17.50 1.76 17.79
N TRP A 282 17.63 1.48 16.48
CA TRP A 282 17.03 2.32 15.46
C TRP A 282 15.50 2.18 15.36
N ALA A 283 14.94 1.00 15.65
CA ALA A 283 13.49 0.81 15.73
C ALA A 283 12.85 1.60 16.90
N ARG A 284 13.56 1.76 18.02
CA ARG A 284 13.14 2.65 19.13
C ARG A 284 13.22 4.13 18.77
N HIS A 285 14.06 4.49 17.80
CA HIS A 285 14.35 5.89 17.42
C HIS A 285 14.26 6.10 15.90
N LEU A 286 13.13 5.72 15.29
CA LEU A 286 12.89 5.76 13.84
C LEU A 286 13.08 7.16 13.21
N TRP A 287 13.04 8.23 14.00
CA TRP A 287 13.32 9.60 13.55
C TRP A 287 14.82 9.85 13.27
N TRP A 288 15.74 9.21 13.99
CA TRP A 288 17.19 9.40 13.87
C TRP A 288 17.73 9.10 12.46
N SER A 289 18.75 9.87 12.09
CA SER A 289 19.61 9.67 10.92
C SER A 289 20.66 8.59 11.16
N VAL A 290 21.35 8.18 10.08
CA VAL A 290 22.48 7.24 10.15
C VAL A 290 23.58 7.73 11.11
N ALA A 291 23.86 9.03 11.13
CA ALA A 291 24.90 9.62 11.99
C ALA A 291 24.51 9.60 13.48
N GLU A 292 23.25 9.88 13.81
CA GLU A 292 22.73 9.80 15.18
C GLU A 292 22.73 8.35 15.69
N VAL A 293 22.32 7.39 14.86
CA VAL A 293 22.40 5.96 15.18
C VAL A 293 23.85 5.50 15.33
N GLN A 294 24.78 6.02 14.53
CA GLN A 294 26.20 5.72 14.65
C GLN A 294 26.79 6.25 15.96
N ALA A 295 26.45 7.48 16.36
CA ALA A 295 26.90 8.06 17.62
C ALA A 295 26.33 7.29 18.83
N ALA A 296 25.05 6.92 18.80
CA ALA A 296 24.41 6.13 19.85
C ALA A 296 25.00 4.71 19.94
N ALA A 297 25.21 4.02 18.82
CA ALA A 297 25.83 2.71 18.79
C ALA A 297 27.28 2.75 19.31
N ALA A 298 28.06 3.77 18.96
CA ALA A 298 29.42 3.95 19.48
C ALA A 298 29.44 4.16 21.01
N ALA A 299 28.44 4.86 21.58
CA ALA A 299 28.30 5.03 23.03
C ALA A 299 27.95 3.71 23.75
N GLU A 300 27.26 2.78 23.09
CA GLU A 300 27.00 1.41 23.57
C GLU A 300 28.16 0.42 23.25
N GLY A 301 29.32 0.92 22.79
CA GLY A 301 30.51 0.11 22.49
C GLY A 301 30.52 -0.58 21.12
N LEU A 302 29.57 -0.26 20.24
CA LEU A 302 29.46 -0.83 18.88
C LEU A 302 30.04 0.13 17.84
N THR A 303 31.34 -0.01 17.56
CA THR A 303 32.07 0.77 16.55
C THR A 303 31.82 0.27 15.12
N LEU A 304 30.70 0.70 14.53
CA LEU A 304 30.33 0.39 13.15
C LEU A 304 30.51 1.59 12.20
N SER A 305 30.83 1.31 10.94
CA SER A 305 30.96 2.34 9.90
C SER A 305 29.58 2.84 9.42
N ALA A 306 29.50 4.11 9.00
CA ALA A 306 28.27 4.68 8.44
C ALA A 306 27.69 3.86 7.28
N HIS A 307 28.56 3.22 6.47
CA HIS A 307 28.15 2.32 5.40
C HIS A 307 27.51 1.03 5.94
N ALA A 308 28.12 0.38 6.94
CA ALA A 308 27.54 -0.82 7.57
C ALA A 308 26.18 -0.53 8.23
N ILE A 309 26.05 0.61 8.92
CA ILE A 309 24.78 1.04 9.51
C ILE A 309 23.73 1.32 8.44
N THR A 310 24.10 2.01 7.35
CA THR A 310 23.21 2.24 6.21
C THR A 310 22.72 0.92 5.60
N GLN A 311 23.63 -0.04 5.41
CA GLN A 311 23.31 -1.36 4.87
C GLN A 311 22.34 -2.12 5.78
N ILE A 312 22.60 -2.19 7.09
CA ILE A 312 21.70 -2.80 8.07
C ILE A 312 20.32 -2.11 8.06
N GLY A 313 20.27 -0.78 7.91
CA GLY A 313 19.03 -0.02 7.78
C GLY A 313 18.24 -0.30 6.49
N GLN A 314 18.92 -0.66 5.39
CA GLN A 314 18.29 -1.06 4.13
C GLN A 314 17.78 -2.51 4.24
N ASP A 315 18.63 -3.44 4.67
CA ASP A 315 18.34 -4.88 4.72
C ASP A 315 17.26 -5.22 5.76
N SER A 316 17.16 -4.44 6.85
CA SER A 316 16.06 -4.55 7.83
C SER A 316 14.76 -3.85 7.40
N GLY A 317 14.78 -3.08 6.31
CA GLY A 317 13.65 -2.24 5.88
C GLY A 317 13.41 -0.98 6.72
N LEU A 318 14.16 -0.74 7.80
CA LEU A 318 13.98 0.42 8.69
C LEU A 318 14.13 1.77 7.96
N LEU A 319 15.04 1.86 6.98
CA LEU A 319 15.18 3.07 6.16
C LEU A 319 13.99 3.31 5.22
N VAL A 320 13.34 2.24 4.75
CA VAL A 320 12.10 2.33 3.95
C VAL A 320 10.95 2.75 4.84
N ALA A 321 10.79 2.12 6.01
CA ALA A 321 9.79 2.51 7.01
C ALA A 321 9.95 3.97 7.42
N ARG A 322 11.18 4.41 7.73
CA ARG A 322 11.49 5.81 8.05
C ARG A 322 11.16 6.78 6.91
N ARG A 323 11.41 6.40 5.64
CA ARG A 323 11.03 7.24 4.49
C ARG A 323 9.51 7.41 4.42
N VAL A 324 8.77 6.30 4.42
CA VAL A 324 7.30 6.31 4.38
C VAL A 324 6.71 7.09 5.56
N LEU A 325 7.26 6.91 6.76
CA LEU A 325 6.82 7.65 7.94
C LEU A 325 7.13 9.16 7.83
N ARG A 326 8.28 9.58 7.28
CA ARG A 326 8.60 11.01 7.05
C ARG A 326 7.77 11.65 5.94
N GLU A 327 7.33 10.87 4.96
CA GLU A 327 6.40 11.33 3.90
C GLU A 327 5.01 11.56 4.48
N ARG A 328 4.47 10.58 5.22
CA ARG A 328 3.08 10.56 5.71
C ARG A 328 2.86 11.33 7.02
N PHE A 329 3.86 11.40 7.89
CA PHE A 329 3.74 11.96 9.24
C PHE A 329 4.79 13.04 9.51
N GLN A 330 4.45 13.95 10.41
CA GLN A 330 5.44 14.68 11.20
C GLN A 330 5.98 13.70 12.24
N LEU A 331 7.26 13.35 12.09
CA LEU A 331 8.01 12.52 13.03
C LEU A 331 8.83 13.42 13.95
N SER A 332 8.46 13.47 15.22
CA SER A 332 9.29 14.03 16.30
C SER A 332 9.47 13.01 17.44
N ILE A 333 10.20 13.39 18.49
CA ILE A 333 10.33 12.59 19.72
C ILE A 333 8.97 12.45 20.45
N GLU A 334 8.11 13.46 20.33
CA GLU A 334 6.89 13.61 21.14
C GLU A 334 5.60 13.34 20.33
N THR A 335 5.68 13.41 18.99
CA THR A 335 4.52 13.35 18.10
C THR A 335 4.77 12.50 16.85
N LEU A 336 3.82 11.61 16.58
CA LEU A 336 3.60 10.96 15.29
C LEU A 336 2.24 11.43 14.77
N HIS A 337 2.20 12.55 14.04
CA HIS A 337 0.96 13.13 13.55
C HIS A 337 0.90 13.08 12.02
N PRO A 338 -0.22 12.69 11.38
CA PRO A 338 -0.35 12.76 9.93
C PRO A 338 -0.05 14.16 9.41
N LYS A 339 0.51 14.27 8.21
CA LYS A 339 0.60 15.55 7.50
C LYS A 339 -0.68 15.78 6.73
N ASP A 340 -1.52 16.69 7.23
CA ASP A 340 -2.80 17.05 6.60
C ASP A 340 -2.63 17.40 5.12
N ASP A 341 -1.69 18.28 4.78
CA ASP A 341 -1.38 18.66 3.39
C ASP A 341 -1.01 17.45 2.51
N TRP A 342 -0.28 16.46 3.04
CA TRP A 342 0.08 15.25 2.30
C TRP A 342 -1.16 14.39 2.05
N LEU A 343 -1.99 14.18 3.07
CA LEU A 343 -3.20 13.38 2.99
C LEU A 343 -4.23 14.00 2.03
N VAL A 344 -4.42 15.33 2.11
CA VAL A 344 -5.26 16.11 1.18
C VAL A 344 -4.71 16.03 -0.25
N THR A 345 -3.40 16.19 -0.44
CA THR A 345 -2.76 16.07 -1.77
C THR A 345 -2.95 14.67 -2.37
N GLN A 346 -2.76 13.60 -1.58
CA GLN A 346 -2.97 12.23 -2.06
C GLN A 346 -4.44 11.94 -2.39
N LEU A 347 -5.38 12.40 -1.55
CA LEU A 347 -6.81 12.28 -1.80
C LEU A 347 -7.19 12.98 -3.11
N PHE A 348 -6.72 14.21 -3.33
CA PHE A 348 -6.99 14.94 -4.56
C PHE A 348 -6.35 14.32 -5.80
N GLY A 349 -5.13 13.78 -5.69
CA GLY A 349 -4.49 13.03 -6.78
C GLY A 349 -5.26 11.75 -7.14
N LEU A 350 -5.78 11.01 -6.15
CA LEU A 350 -6.63 9.85 -6.39
C LEU A 350 -7.99 10.25 -6.99
N ILE A 351 -8.58 11.35 -6.53
CA ILE A 351 -9.82 11.90 -7.11
C ILE A 351 -9.62 12.27 -8.59
N ASP A 352 -8.50 12.90 -8.95
CA ASP A 352 -8.19 13.22 -10.36
C ASP A 352 -8.07 11.96 -11.22
N GLN A 353 -7.35 10.94 -10.73
CA GLN A 353 -7.20 9.65 -11.41
C GLN A 353 -8.57 8.99 -11.62
N LEU A 354 -9.38 8.86 -10.57
CA LEU A 354 -10.71 8.25 -10.64
C LEU A 354 -11.68 9.05 -11.53
N GLN A 355 -11.62 10.38 -11.52
CA GLN A 355 -12.46 11.22 -12.39
C GLN A 355 -12.06 11.12 -13.86
N ALA A 356 -10.76 11.06 -14.18
CA ALA A 356 -10.29 10.86 -15.55
C ALA A 356 -10.78 9.52 -16.10
N ARG A 357 -10.68 8.44 -15.31
CA ARG A 357 -11.17 7.10 -15.70
C ARG A 357 -12.69 7.04 -15.83
N LEU A 358 -13.42 7.68 -14.92
CA LEU A 358 -14.89 7.80 -15.01
C LEU A 358 -15.32 8.55 -16.28
N ALA A 359 -14.60 9.61 -16.67
CA ALA A 359 -14.85 10.33 -17.92
C ALA A 359 -14.60 9.47 -19.17
N CYS A 360 -13.70 8.49 -19.10
CA CYS A 360 -13.45 7.50 -20.13
C CYS A 360 -14.35 6.24 -20.04
N GLY A 361 -15.21 6.12 -19.02
CA GLY A 361 -16.05 4.94 -18.78
C GLY A 361 -15.28 3.71 -18.24
N GLU A 362 -14.04 3.87 -17.80
CA GLU A 362 -13.19 2.78 -17.34
C GLU A 362 -13.45 2.37 -15.88
N ARG A 363 -13.18 1.10 -15.56
CA ARG A 363 -13.17 0.61 -14.17
C ARG A 363 -11.81 0.89 -13.52
N PRO A 364 -11.76 1.26 -12.22
CA PRO A 364 -10.49 1.45 -11.51
C PRO A 364 -9.61 0.20 -11.53
N ALA A 365 -8.30 0.38 -11.69
CA ALA A 365 -7.30 -0.69 -11.64
C ALA A 365 -7.19 -1.31 -10.22
N PRO A 366 -6.67 -2.54 -10.09
CA PRO A 366 -6.49 -3.18 -8.78
C PRO A 366 -5.67 -2.34 -7.79
N GLU A 367 -4.62 -1.67 -8.26
CA GLU A 367 -3.77 -0.79 -7.44
C GLU A 367 -4.53 0.44 -6.92
N GLU A 368 -5.36 1.08 -7.74
CA GLU A 368 -6.19 2.22 -7.35
C GLU A 368 -7.23 1.80 -6.31
N ARG A 369 -7.80 0.60 -6.44
CA ARG A 369 -8.70 0.01 -5.43
C ARG A 369 -7.97 -0.28 -4.12
N SER A 370 -6.71 -0.72 -4.18
CA SER A 370 -5.89 -0.91 -2.98
C SER A 370 -5.63 0.43 -2.29
N ARG A 371 -5.17 1.46 -3.01
CA ARG A 371 -4.94 2.80 -2.45
C ARG A 371 -6.22 3.40 -1.86
N LEU A 372 -7.37 3.20 -2.50
CA LEU A 372 -8.67 3.63 -1.96
C LEU A 372 -9.04 2.84 -0.69
N ALA A 373 -8.82 1.52 -0.66
CA ALA A 373 -9.04 0.71 0.54
C ALA A 373 -8.13 1.13 1.70
N ASP A 374 -6.85 1.41 1.43
CA ASP A 374 -5.89 1.91 2.42
C ASP A 374 -6.34 3.27 3.00
N LEU A 375 -6.82 4.18 2.16
CA LEU A 375 -7.35 5.49 2.60
C LEU A 375 -8.67 5.36 3.38
N LEU A 376 -9.54 4.42 3.01
CA LEU A 376 -10.78 4.14 3.75
C LEU A 376 -10.48 3.47 5.10
N ALA A 377 -9.47 2.60 5.19
CA ALA A 377 -8.99 2.05 6.45
C ALA A 377 -8.42 3.15 7.35
N LEU A 378 -7.52 4.00 6.81
CA LEU A 378 -6.94 5.14 7.54
C LEU A 378 -8.01 6.12 8.03
N ARG A 379 -9.05 6.38 7.21
CA ARG A 379 -10.21 7.17 7.62
C ARG A 379 -10.91 6.57 8.85
N THR A 380 -11.12 5.25 8.86
CA THR A 380 -11.73 4.54 9.99
C THR A 380 -10.84 4.57 11.23
N GLU A 381 -9.53 4.36 11.08
CA GLU A 381 -8.54 4.44 12.18
C GLU A 381 -8.47 5.84 12.81
N LEU A 382 -8.54 6.89 11.99
CA LEU A 382 -8.56 8.29 12.45
C LEU A 382 -9.92 8.74 13.00
N GLY A 383 -10.94 7.87 13.04
CA GLY A 383 -12.29 8.22 13.51
C GLY A 383 -13.02 9.25 12.63
N LEU A 384 -12.52 9.51 11.41
CA LEU A 384 -13.07 10.48 10.47
C LEU A 384 -14.35 9.91 9.84
N GLY A 385 -15.46 10.01 10.56
CA GLY A 385 -16.73 9.35 10.23
C GLY A 385 -17.16 9.46 8.78
N SER A 386 -17.96 8.49 8.31
CA SER A 386 -18.80 8.67 7.12
C SER A 386 -19.62 9.95 7.33
N GLY A 387 -19.23 11.03 6.64
CA GLY A 387 -19.90 12.32 6.73
C GLY A 387 -21.39 12.09 6.54
N GLN A 388 -22.17 12.43 7.58
CA GLN A 388 -23.37 11.68 7.98
C GLN A 388 -24.16 11.21 6.76
N GLU A 389 -24.32 9.87 6.61
CA GLU A 389 -25.42 9.37 5.80
C GLU A 389 -26.67 10.11 6.26
N LEU A 390 -27.34 10.79 5.34
CA LEU A 390 -28.51 11.62 5.65
C LEU A 390 -29.52 10.73 6.36
N GLU A 391 -29.59 10.85 7.69
CA GLU A 391 -30.55 10.13 8.53
C GLU A 391 -31.91 10.39 7.93
N THR A 392 -32.53 9.35 7.35
CA THR A 392 -33.67 9.47 6.45
C THR A 392 -34.75 10.33 7.12
N PRO A 393 -34.98 11.58 6.67
CA PRO A 393 -35.80 12.51 7.43
C PRO A 393 -37.24 12.01 7.47
N LEU A 394 -37.65 11.73 8.70
CA LEU A 394 -38.88 11.06 9.09
C LEU A 394 -40.12 11.99 8.98
N PRO A 395 -41.37 11.52 9.27
CA PRO A 395 -42.65 11.96 8.68
C PRO A 395 -43.00 13.45 8.58
N TRP A 396 -42.32 14.30 9.35
CA TRP A 396 -42.52 15.75 9.41
C TRP A 396 -42.47 16.43 8.03
N GLY A 397 -41.61 15.98 7.12
CA GLY A 397 -41.50 16.54 5.77
C GLY A 397 -42.80 16.51 4.98
N TYR A 398 -43.61 15.45 5.14
CA TYR A 398 -44.93 15.33 4.49
C TYR A 398 -45.98 16.27 5.11
N HIS A 399 -45.94 16.52 6.41
CA HIS A 399 -46.84 17.49 7.06
C HIS A 399 -46.47 18.94 6.70
N LEU A 400 -45.17 19.24 6.59
CA LEU A 400 -44.69 20.48 6.01
C LEU A 400 -45.19 20.67 4.57
N GLN A 401 -45.06 19.65 3.71
CA GLN A 401 -45.55 19.69 2.33
C GLN A 401 -47.06 19.95 2.25
N HIS A 402 -47.86 19.33 3.12
CA HIS A 402 -49.30 19.56 3.20
C HIS A 402 -49.65 21.02 3.55
N ILE A 403 -48.96 21.61 4.53
CA ILE A 403 -49.20 22.99 4.99
C ILE A 403 -48.70 24.02 3.96
N LEU A 404 -47.55 23.78 3.33
CA LEU A 404 -46.94 24.72 2.38
C LEU A 404 -47.57 24.71 0.99
N CYS A 405 -48.24 23.62 0.59
CA CYS A 405 -48.77 23.43 -0.76
C CYS A 405 -50.29 23.17 -0.76
N GLY A 406 -51.01 23.92 0.08
CA GLY A 406 -52.44 23.73 0.31
C GLY A 406 -53.30 23.77 -0.94
N ASN A 407 -53.69 22.59 -1.43
CA ASN A 407 -55.09 22.18 -1.59
C ASN A 407 -55.10 20.67 -1.86
N TRP A 408 -55.02 19.90 -0.76
CA TRP A 408 -55.17 18.45 -0.78
C TRP A 408 -56.55 18.14 -0.23
N GLU A 409 -57.41 17.49 -1.01
CA GLU A 409 -58.60 16.86 -0.44
C GLU A 409 -58.13 15.74 0.49
N ALA A 410 -58.51 15.83 1.77
CA ALA A 410 -58.22 14.79 2.74
C ALA A 410 -59.10 13.56 2.43
N VAL A 411 -58.58 12.66 1.59
CA VAL A 411 -59.19 11.35 1.36
C VAL A 411 -59.01 10.52 2.62
N ASP A 412 -59.96 10.63 3.55
CA ASP A 412 -60.06 9.72 4.69
C ASP A 412 -60.59 8.36 4.20
N ASP A 413 -59.66 7.51 3.76
CA ASP A 413 -59.93 6.10 3.44
C ASP A 413 -60.02 5.21 4.70
N GLY A 414 -60.05 5.80 5.90
CA GLY A 414 -60.00 5.13 7.19
C GLY A 414 -58.71 4.31 7.43
N THR A 415 -57.76 4.31 6.49
CA THR A 415 -56.67 3.35 6.43
C THR A 415 -55.41 3.95 7.02
N ILE A 416 -55.15 3.58 8.28
CA ILE A 416 -53.94 3.99 8.99
C ILE A 416 -52.71 3.40 8.28
N ARG A 417 -51.77 4.26 7.88
CA ARG A 417 -50.54 3.90 7.17
C ARG A 417 -49.32 4.18 8.05
N CYS A 418 -48.26 3.40 7.87
CA CYS A 418 -47.00 3.64 8.55
C CYS A 418 -46.33 4.89 7.96
N PRO A 419 -46.12 5.97 8.73
CA PRO A 419 -45.67 7.23 8.18
C PRO A 419 -44.18 7.20 7.77
N HIS A 420 -43.44 6.15 8.16
CA HIS A 420 -42.05 5.91 7.77
C HIS A 420 -41.90 5.19 6.41
N CYS A 421 -42.92 4.47 5.93
CA CYS A 421 -42.80 3.65 4.70
C CYS A 421 -44.07 3.59 3.83
N GLY A 422 -45.13 4.34 4.15
CA GLY A 422 -46.40 4.39 3.42
C GLY A 422 -47.29 3.14 3.51
N SER A 423 -46.77 2.01 4.00
CA SER A 423 -47.50 0.73 4.03
C SER A 423 -48.75 0.78 4.95
N SER A 424 -49.86 0.25 4.46
CA SER A 424 -51.09 -0.04 5.21
C SER A 424 -51.02 -1.33 6.04
N GLN A 425 -49.93 -2.11 5.95
CA GLN A 425 -49.71 -3.31 6.76
C GLN A 425 -49.34 -2.91 8.20
N VAL A 426 -50.33 -2.50 8.98
CA VAL A 426 -50.15 -2.00 10.35
C VAL A 426 -51.11 -2.69 11.32
N ARG A 427 -50.61 -2.98 12.54
CA ARG A 427 -51.41 -3.60 13.61
C ARG A 427 -51.35 -2.76 14.86
N ARG A 428 -52.50 -2.40 15.43
CA ARG A 428 -52.58 -1.63 16.69
C ARG A 428 -51.85 -2.37 17.84
N LYS A 429 -50.96 -1.67 18.53
CA LYS A 429 -50.06 -2.18 19.58
C LYS A 429 -50.71 -2.21 20.97
N SER A 430 -51.64 -1.29 21.26
CA SER A 430 -52.37 -1.26 22.54
C SER A 430 -53.88 -1.13 22.32
N ARG A 431 -54.67 -1.88 23.10
CA ARG A 431 -56.14 -1.71 23.11
C ARG A 431 -56.53 -0.40 23.80
N THR A 432 -55.80 0.04 24.82
CA THR A 432 -55.98 1.34 25.46
C THR A 432 -55.32 2.48 24.66
N PRO A 433 -55.96 3.67 24.60
CA PRO A 433 -55.33 4.89 24.09
C PRO A 433 -54.25 5.39 25.06
N ARG A 434 -53.46 6.36 24.57
CA ARG A 434 -52.60 7.19 25.41
C ARG A 434 -53.09 8.62 25.33
N ALA A 435 -53.31 9.26 26.47
CA ALA A 435 -53.61 10.68 26.53
C ALA A 435 -52.41 11.51 26.05
N LYS A 436 -52.59 12.24 24.94
CA LYS A 436 -51.64 13.21 24.40
C LYS A 436 -52.11 14.62 24.77
N ARG A 437 -51.38 15.29 25.66
CA ARG A 437 -51.62 16.69 26.03
C ARG A 437 -50.98 17.62 25.00
N TYR A 438 -51.69 18.68 24.61
CA TYR A 438 -51.23 19.71 23.70
C TYR A 438 -51.78 21.10 24.08
N LEU A 439 -51.28 22.16 23.45
CA LEU A 439 -51.81 23.52 23.58
C LEU A 439 -52.56 23.90 22.30
N ASP A 440 -53.80 24.37 22.43
CA ASP A 440 -54.60 24.83 21.29
C ASP A 440 -54.21 26.26 20.82
N ALA A 441 -54.95 26.79 19.84
CA ALA A 441 -54.70 28.13 19.29
C ALA A 441 -54.94 29.28 20.30
N ALA A 442 -55.72 29.05 21.37
CA ALA A 442 -55.90 30.00 22.47
C ALA A 442 -54.85 29.81 23.58
N GLY A 443 -53.90 28.88 23.41
CA GLY A 443 -52.90 28.53 24.41
C GLY A 443 -53.43 27.70 25.58
N GLN A 444 -54.66 27.17 25.50
CA GLN A 444 -55.24 26.34 26.55
C GLN A 444 -54.80 24.88 26.40
N GLN A 445 -54.71 24.16 27.53
CA GLN A 445 -54.23 22.78 27.53
C GLN A 445 -55.33 21.78 27.25
N GLN A 446 -55.27 21.17 26.07
CA GLN A 446 -56.18 20.12 25.62
C GLN A 446 -55.55 18.73 25.73
N THR A 447 -56.38 17.70 25.66
CA THR A 447 -55.94 16.29 25.65
C THR A 447 -56.68 15.51 24.55
N VAL A 448 -55.95 14.72 23.78
CA VAL A 448 -56.50 13.83 22.74
C VAL A 448 -55.99 12.41 22.92
N ASP A 449 -56.83 11.41 22.67
CA ASP A 449 -56.45 10.01 22.75
C ASP A 449 -55.73 9.53 21.48
N VAL A 450 -54.53 8.98 21.63
CA VAL A 450 -53.68 8.54 20.52
C VAL A 450 -53.27 7.07 20.64
N PHE A 451 -53.16 6.38 19.50
CA PHE A 451 -52.88 4.95 19.46
C PHE A 451 -51.50 4.65 18.84
N ARG A 452 -50.81 3.64 19.40
CA ARG A 452 -49.55 3.13 18.85
C ARG A 452 -49.83 1.91 17.97
N TYR A 453 -49.09 1.78 16.88
CA TYR A 453 -49.19 0.70 15.89
C TYR A 453 -47.82 0.05 15.68
N TYR A 454 -47.80 -1.23 15.34
CA TYR A 454 -46.69 -1.92 14.71
C TYR A 454 -46.80 -1.76 13.20
N CYS A 455 -45.66 -1.56 12.52
CA CYS A 455 -45.58 -1.74 11.07
C CYS A 455 -45.14 -3.18 10.79
N GLN A 456 -45.89 -3.90 9.96
CA GLN A 456 -45.62 -5.30 9.61
C GLN A 456 -44.83 -5.44 8.30
N ASN A 457 -44.58 -4.33 7.58
CA ASN A 457 -43.69 -4.31 6.43
C ASN A 457 -42.25 -4.65 6.88
N ALA A 458 -41.73 -5.79 6.44
CA ALA A 458 -40.38 -6.27 6.77
C ALA A 458 -39.26 -5.33 6.28
N ALA A 459 -39.52 -4.46 5.29
CA ALA A 459 -38.58 -3.44 4.82
C ALA A 459 -38.58 -2.15 5.68
N CYS A 460 -39.44 -2.04 6.70
CA CYS A 460 -39.55 -0.84 7.54
C CYS A 460 -38.70 -0.95 8.81
N ALA A 461 -37.57 -0.24 8.85
CA ALA A 461 -36.63 -0.25 9.98
C ALA A 461 -37.23 0.22 11.33
N HIS A 462 -38.33 1.00 11.32
CA HIS A 462 -38.85 1.64 12.53
C HIS A 462 -39.79 0.76 13.37
N GLY A 463 -40.36 -0.31 12.80
CA GLY A 463 -41.15 -1.36 13.48
C GLY A 463 -42.45 -0.95 14.21
N SER A 464 -42.57 0.30 14.68
CA SER A 464 -43.76 0.83 15.33
C SER A 464 -43.80 2.35 15.32
N PHE A 465 -45.00 2.93 15.31
CA PHE A 465 -45.23 4.38 15.28
C PHE A 465 -46.49 4.74 16.09
N THR A 466 -46.69 6.02 16.41
CA THR A 466 -47.94 6.53 17.00
C THR A 466 -48.73 7.26 15.92
N ASN A 467 -50.02 6.95 15.77
CA ASN A 467 -50.90 7.74 14.92
C ASN A 467 -51.29 9.00 15.68
N LEU A 468 -51.01 10.18 15.12
CA LEU A 468 -51.24 11.50 15.72
C LEU A 468 -52.10 12.34 14.78
N PRO A 469 -52.93 13.27 15.30
CA PRO A 469 -53.52 14.31 14.48
C PRO A 469 -52.46 15.12 13.70
N PRO A 470 -52.74 15.60 12.47
CA PRO A 470 -51.73 16.20 11.59
C PRO A 470 -51.00 17.43 12.13
N ASP A 471 -51.57 18.12 13.12
CA ASP A 471 -51.00 19.31 13.75
C ASP A 471 -50.21 19.01 15.04
N LEU A 472 -50.13 17.75 15.47
CA LEU A 472 -49.50 17.35 16.73
C LEU A 472 -48.22 16.53 16.54
N LEU A 473 -47.22 16.81 17.39
CA LEU A 473 -45.93 16.13 17.39
C LEU A 473 -45.78 15.19 18.61
N PRO A 474 -45.06 14.05 18.49
CA PRO A 474 -44.99 13.05 19.56
C PRO A 474 -44.58 13.61 20.94
N SER A 475 -43.49 14.38 20.99
CA SER A 475 -42.87 14.89 22.22
C SER A 475 -43.12 16.37 22.53
N SER A 476 -43.77 17.12 21.64
CA SER A 476 -44.10 18.54 21.85
C SER A 476 -45.53 18.71 22.35
N PRO A 477 -45.82 19.56 23.36
CA PRO A 477 -47.18 20.02 23.63
C PRO A 477 -47.62 21.10 22.63
N TRP A 478 -46.69 21.80 21.98
CA TRP A 478 -46.96 22.83 20.98
C TRP A 478 -47.28 22.19 19.62
N ARG A 479 -48.30 22.73 18.95
CA ARG A 479 -48.74 22.37 17.59
C ARG A 479 -47.68 22.71 16.55
N THR A 480 -47.69 22.01 15.43
CA THR A 480 -46.86 22.21 14.22
C THR A 480 -46.76 23.68 13.81
N GLU A 481 -47.89 24.38 13.82
CA GLU A 481 -48.02 25.81 13.49
C GLU A 481 -47.07 26.71 14.29
N VAL A 482 -46.91 26.46 15.60
CA VAL A 482 -46.05 27.29 16.48
C VAL A 482 -44.57 27.06 16.18
N HIS A 483 -44.20 25.88 15.67
CA HIS A 483 -42.82 25.62 15.20
C HIS A 483 -42.54 26.37 13.90
N LEU A 484 -43.54 26.49 13.01
CA LEU A 484 -43.45 27.29 11.79
C LEU A 484 -43.38 28.79 12.10
N GLN A 485 -44.19 29.29 13.04
CA GLN A 485 -44.09 30.66 13.54
C GLN A 485 -42.70 30.96 14.13
N ALA A 486 -42.10 29.99 14.85
CA ALA A 486 -40.73 30.13 15.35
C ALA A 486 -39.68 30.23 14.23
N LEU A 487 -39.84 29.46 13.15
CA LEU A 487 -38.99 29.54 11.97
C LEU A 487 -39.17 30.88 11.23
N GLN A 488 -40.41 31.27 10.96
CA GLN A 488 -40.75 32.54 10.29
C GLN A 488 -40.24 33.75 11.08
N ALA A 489 -40.45 33.80 12.40
CA ALA A 489 -39.94 34.87 13.24
C ALA A 489 -38.41 34.92 13.28
N TYR A 490 -37.72 33.79 13.10
CA TYR A 490 -36.26 33.70 13.08
C TYR A 490 -35.62 34.07 11.73
N GLU A 491 -36.15 33.55 10.61
CA GLU A 491 -35.67 33.84 9.26
C GLU A 491 -36.26 35.13 8.70
N VAL A 492 -37.57 35.17 8.46
CA VAL A 492 -38.28 36.33 7.87
C VAL A 492 -38.24 37.53 8.81
N GLY A 493 -38.53 37.32 10.10
CA GLY A 493 -38.47 38.36 11.13
C GLY A 493 -37.05 38.79 11.54
N HIS A 494 -36.00 38.20 10.96
CA HIS A 494 -34.58 38.48 11.22
C HIS A 494 -34.18 38.52 12.71
N SER A 495 -34.88 37.77 13.55
CA SER A 495 -34.87 37.94 15.00
C SER A 495 -33.68 37.26 15.71
N SER A 496 -33.73 37.14 17.03
CA SER A 496 -32.80 36.30 17.82
C SER A 496 -33.57 35.17 18.49
N TYR A 497 -32.93 34.04 18.78
CA TYR A 497 -33.58 32.95 19.51
C TYR A 497 -34.23 33.42 20.82
N ARG A 498 -33.62 34.38 21.53
CA ARG A 498 -34.19 35.00 22.74
C ARG A 498 -35.45 35.83 22.45
N ARG A 499 -35.50 36.57 21.35
CA ARG A 499 -36.68 37.37 20.94
C ARG A 499 -37.81 36.49 20.39
N VAL A 500 -37.49 35.48 19.58
CA VAL A 500 -38.45 34.46 19.12
C VAL A 500 -39.03 33.72 20.31
N ALA A 501 -38.18 33.29 21.25
CA ALA A 501 -38.60 32.61 22.47
C ALA A 501 -39.52 33.47 23.34
N ALA A 502 -39.19 34.75 23.54
CA ALA A 502 -40.04 35.70 24.26
C ALA A 502 -41.39 35.93 23.56
N GLY A 503 -41.39 36.11 22.23
CA GLY A 503 -42.61 36.32 21.45
C GLY A 503 -43.56 35.11 21.39
N LEU A 504 -43.05 33.90 21.58
CA LEU A 504 -43.83 32.65 21.57
C LEU A 504 -44.02 32.03 22.97
N GLY A 505 -43.58 32.69 24.05
CA GLY A 505 -43.70 32.16 25.42
C GLY A 505 -42.91 30.86 25.69
N ILE A 506 -41.86 30.58 24.91
CA ILE A 506 -41.05 29.35 25.01
C ILE A 506 -39.64 29.64 25.55
N SER A 507 -38.88 28.59 25.89
CA SER A 507 -37.46 28.76 26.24
C SER A 507 -36.59 29.03 25.01
N THR A 508 -35.47 29.75 25.20
CA THR A 508 -34.50 30.02 24.12
C THR A 508 -33.92 28.72 23.53
N ALA A 509 -33.73 27.69 24.37
CA ALA A 509 -33.28 26.37 23.91
C ALA A 509 -34.34 25.62 23.09
N THR A 510 -35.64 25.80 23.41
CA THR A 510 -36.74 25.24 22.61
C THR A 510 -36.80 25.90 21.23
N ALA A 511 -36.76 27.24 21.16
CA ALA A 511 -36.72 27.98 19.90
C ALA A 511 -35.52 27.56 19.03
N TYR A 512 -34.34 27.44 19.63
CA TYR A 512 -33.13 26.96 18.97
C TYR A 512 -33.31 25.55 18.38
N ARG A 513 -33.78 24.59 19.19
CA ARG A 513 -33.96 23.19 18.79
C ARG A 513 -34.96 23.04 17.63
N TRP A 514 -36.07 23.76 17.67
CA TRP A 514 -37.07 23.71 16.59
C TRP A 514 -36.48 24.23 15.29
N VAL A 515 -35.93 25.44 15.30
CA VAL A 515 -35.29 26.08 14.13
C VAL A 515 -34.16 25.21 13.57
N SER A 516 -33.29 24.63 14.40
CA SER A 516 -32.19 23.79 13.93
C SER A 516 -32.65 22.46 13.30
N GLN A 517 -33.81 21.92 13.69
CA GLN A 517 -34.34 20.67 13.15
C GLN A 517 -34.81 20.82 11.68
N PHE A 518 -35.39 21.97 11.31
CA PHE A 518 -35.83 22.23 9.93
C PHE A 518 -34.71 22.06 8.89
N GLY A 519 -33.49 22.47 9.23
CA GLY A 519 -32.34 22.44 8.31
C GLY A 519 -31.91 21.04 7.85
N GLY A 520 -32.32 19.96 8.54
CA GLY A 520 -32.12 18.59 8.07
C GLY A 520 -33.30 18.04 7.25
N GLN A 521 -34.49 18.58 7.45
CA GLN A 521 -35.75 17.98 6.99
C GLN A 521 -36.29 18.56 5.68
N LEU A 522 -35.77 19.73 5.25
CA LEU A 522 -36.22 20.40 4.02
C LEU A 522 -35.52 19.90 2.73
N LEU A 523 -34.45 19.10 2.82
CA LEU A 523 -33.74 18.58 1.66
C LEU A 523 -34.61 17.70 0.72
N PRO A 524 -35.37 16.70 1.22
CA PRO A 524 -36.32 15.97 0.38
C PRO A 524 -37.41 16.88 -0.18
N VAL A 525 -37.82 17.90 0.58
CA VAL A 525 -38.87 18.83 0.19
C VAL A 525 -38.44 19.67 -1.04
N ALA A 526 -37.20 20.18 -1.08
CA ALA A 526 -36.68 20.82 -2.30
C ALA A 526 -36.53 19.87 -3.48
N ALA A 527 -36.10 18.62 -3.22
CA ALA A 527 -35.98 17.61 -4.27
C ALA A 527 -37.35 17.28 -4.89
N LEU A 528 -38.40 17.19 -4.08
CA LEU A 528 -39.78 16.94 -4.52
C LEU A 528 -40.35 18.04 -5.41
N PHE A 529 -39.97 19.31 -5.20
CA PHE A 529 -40.44 20.42 -6.04
C PHE A 529 -39.56 20.72 -7.27
N GLY A 530 -38.40 20.06 -7.43
CA GLY A 530 -37.42 20.42 -8.47
C GLY A 530 -36.91 21.87 -8.31
N VAL A 531 -36.88 22.37 -7.08
CA VAL A 531 -36.77 23.81 -6.72
C VAL A 531 -35.32 24.30 -6.56
N VAL A 532 -34.35 23.58 -7.11
CA VAL A 532 -33.04 24.16 -7.42
C VAL A 532 -32.79 24.13 -8.92
N ARG A 533 -33.33 25.15 -9.58
CA ARG A 533 -33.12 25.38 -11.01
C ARG A 533 -31.79 26.09 -11.17
N SER A 534 -30.82 25.46 -11.85
CA SER A 534 -29.63 26.18 -12.28
C SER A 534 -29.72 26.56 -13.75
N SER A 535 -29.45 27.84 -14.03
CA SER A 535 -29.11 28.35 -15.37
C SER A 535 -27.76 27.82 -15.88
N GLY A 536 -26.99 27.20 -14.97
CA GLY A 536 -25.60 26.78 -15.13
C GLY A 536 -24.60 27.94 -15.13
N VAL A 537 -25.03 29.13 -14.69
CA VAL A 537 -24.15 30.27 -14.42
C VAL A 537 -24.12 30.50 -12.91
N VAL A 538 -23.01 30.12 -12.28
CA VAL A 538 -22.88 30.04 -10.83
C VAL A 538 -21.91 31.09 -10.32
N GLY A 539 -22.37 31.98 -9.44
CA GLY A 539 -21.54 32.92 -8.68
C GLY A 539 -21.03 32.26 -7.40
N VAL A 540 -19.74 32.41 -7.13
CA VAL A 540 -19.06 31.88 -5.94
C VAL A 540 -18.38 33.00 -5.17
N ASP A 541 -18.55 33.00 -3.85
CA ASP A 541 -18.06 34.04 -2.92
C ASP A 541 -17.62 33.42 -1.59
N GLU A 542 -16.57 33.98 -0.96
CA GLU A 542 -16.04 33.55 0.34
C GLU A 542 -16.12 34.66 1.38
N LYS A 543 -16.75 34.39 2.52
CA LYS A 543 -16.84 35.34 3.63
C LYS A 543 -16.36 34.73 4.94
N TRP A 544 -15.49 35.47 5.64
CA TRP A 544 -14.99 35.09 6.95
C TRP A 544 -16.06 35.36 8.03
N VAL A 545 -16.31 34.39 8.91
CA VAL A 545 -17.34 34.43 9.95
C VAL A 545 -16.80 33.95 11.28
N LYS A 546 -17.39 34.44 12.38
CA LYS A 546 -16.99 34.02 13.72
C LYS A 546 -17.79 32.78 14.15
N VAL A 547 -17.11 31.65 14.31
CA VAL A 547 -17.64 30.37 14.81
C VAL A 547 -17.02 30.11 16.19
N PRO A 548 -17.76 30.27 17.31
CA PRO A 548 -17.18 30.20 18.66
C PRO A 548 -16.62 28.81 19.02
N THR A 549 -17.25 27.75 18.51
CA THR A 549 -16.89 26.35 18.78
C THR A 549 -16.60 25.66 17.46
N ASN A 550 -15.34 25.26 17.26
CA ASN A 550 -14.86 24.57 16.07
C ASN A 550 -13.51 23.88 16.41
N ASP A 551 -13.01 23.04 15.51
CA ASP A 551 -11.86 22.17 15.76
C ASP A 551 -10.48 22.83 15.52
N LYS A 552 -10.42 24.17 15.33
CA LYS A 552 -9.14 24.86 15.20
C LYS A 552 -8.33 24.85 16.51
N PRO A 553 -7.00 24.73 16.44
CA PRO A 553 -6.14 24.92 17.60
C PRO A 553 -6.30 26.33 18.19
N ALA A 554 -6.19 26.42 19.51
CA ALA A 554 -6.37 27.67 20.26
C ALA A 554 -5.38 28.76 19.80
N GLY A 555 -5.88 29.97 19.54
CA GLY A 555 -5.06 31.09 19.06
C GLY A 555 -5.87 32.30 18.63
N LYS A 556 -5.21 33.40 18.26
CA LYS A 556 -5.88 34.70 17.96
C LYS A 556 -6.95 34.63 16.86
N GLN A 557 -6.87 33.64 15.96
CA GLN A 557 -7.83 33.44 14.86
C GLN A 557 -8.65 32.14 14.94
N HIS A 558 -8.62 31.41 16.07
CA HIS A 558 -9.31 30.11 16.17
C HIS A 558 -10.83 30.20 15.95
N HIS A 559 -11.47 31.31 16.33
CA HIS A 559 -12.89 31.53 16.07
C HIS A 559 -13.24 31.96 14.63
N TRP A 560 -12.29 32.19 13.73
CA TRP A 560 -12.60 32.69 12.37
C TRP A 560 -12.53 31.57 11.34
N MET A 561 -13.61 31.36 10.58
CA MET A 561 -13.72 30.36 9.51
C MET A 561 -14.23 31.02 8.22
N TYR A 562 -14.00 30.38 7.07
CA TYR A 562 -14.43 30.85 5.75
C TYR A 562 -15.70 30.14 5.31
N VAL A 563 -16.77 30.87 5.06
CA VAL A 563 -17.99 30.37 4.42
C VAL A 563 -17.87 30.56 2.92
N SER A 564 -17.81 29.47 2.16
CA SER A 564 -17.93 29.48 0.70
C SER A 564 -19.40 29.32 0.32
N VAL A 565 -19.86 30.10 -0.65
CA VAL A 565 -21.27 30.15 -1.07
C VAL A 565 -21.35 30.10 -2.59
N ALA A 566 -22.21 29.24 -3.13
CA ALA A 566 -22.47 29.08 -4.56
C ALA A 566 -23.95 29.40 -4.82
N VAL A 567 -24.20 30.36 -5.71
CA VAL A 567 -25.52 30.92 -6.01
C VAL A 567 -25.71 30.91 -7.52
N ASP A 568 -26.89 30.59 -8.03
CA ASP A 568 -27.19 30.80 -9.44
C ASP A 568 -27.35 32.30 -9.72
N VAL A 569 -26.59 32.86 -10.66
CA VAL A 569 -26.52 34.32 -10.86
C VAL A 569 -27.83 34.89 -11.40
N TYR A 570 -28.65 34.08 -12.08
CA TYR A 570 -29.91 34.51 -12.68
C TYR A 570 -31.15 34.13 -11.86
N THR A 571 -31.18 32.95 -11.21
CA THR A 571 -32.34 32.57 -10.37
C THR A 571 -32.21 33.02 -8.91
N TYR A 572 -31.02 33.47 -8.49
CA TYR A 572 -30.68 33.80 -7.09
C TYR A 572 -30.76 32.58 -6.13
N ASP A 573 -30.93 31.36 -6.68
CA ASP A 573 -31.04 30.14 -5.89
C ASP A 573 -29.69 29.78 -5.24
N LEU A 574 -29.72 29.50 -3.93
CA LEU A 574 -28.55 29.03 -3.19
C LEU A 574 -28.28 27.55 -3.54
N LEU A 575 -27.23 27.28 -4.31
CA LEU A 575 -26.90 25.94 -4.80
C LEU A 575 -26.12 25.12 -3.76
N HIS A 576 -25.15 25.76 -3.09
CA HIS A 576 -24.35 25.15 -2.04
C HIS A 576 -23.76 26.21 -1.10
N VAL A 577 -23.51 25.80 0.15
CA VAL A 577 -22.78 26.55 1.16
C VAL A 577 -21.98 25.55 2.00
N ALA A 578 -20.74 25.88 2.34
CA ALA A 578 -19.86 25.07 3.18
C ALA A 578 -18.93 25.97 3.99
N ILE A 579 -18.33 25.44 5.06
CA ILE A 579 -17.51 26.22 5.98
C ILE A 579 -16.15 25.54 6.18
N PHE A 580 -15.08 26.29 5.95
CA PHE A 580 -13.70 25.80 5.96
C PHE A 580 -12.87 26.52 7.03
N PRO A 581 -11.97 25.82 7.74
CA PRO A 581 -11.08 26.48 8.69
C PRO A 581 -10.08 27.42 7.98
N VAL A 582 -9.60 27.04 6.80
CA VAL A 582 -8.63 27.80 6.01
C VAL A 582 -9.16 28.10 4.61
N ARG A 583 -8.71 29.19 4.03
CA ARG A 583 -8.87 29.49 2.60
C ARG A 583 -7.69 28.86 1.85
N GLY A 584 -7.95 28.35 0.65
CA GLY A 584 -6.92 27.87 -0.25
C GLY A 584 -7.52 27.12 -1.45
N THR A 585 -6.67 26.76 -2.41
CA THR A 585 -7.05 25.94 -3.58
C THR A 585 -7.75 24.63 -3.19
N ASP A 586 -7.32 24.02 -2.08
CA ASP A 586 -7.87 22.76 -1.58
C ASP A 586 -9.29 22.90 -1.02
N ALA A 587 -9.56 23.97 -0.26
CA ALA A 587 -10.90 24.32 0.22
C ALA A 587 -11.84 24.65 -0.95
N ALA A 588 -11.36 25.45 -1.91
CA ALA A 588 -12.07 25.77 -3.15
C ALA A 588 -12.39 24.50 -3.97
N ARG A 589 -11.45 23.56 -4.07
CA ARG A 589 -11.63 22.28 -4.76
C ARG A 589 -12.64 21.38 -4.04
N ALA A 590 -12.55 21.24 -2.72
CA ALA A 590 -13.52 20.48 -1.93
C ALA A 590 -14.95 21.05 -2.09
N PHE A 591 -15.10 22.38 -2.05
CA PHE A 591 -16.36 23.07 -2.26
C PHE A 591 -16.98 22.78 -3.64
N LEU A 592 -16.18 22.88 -4.71
CA LEU A 592 -16.64 22.58 -6.06
C LEU A 592 -16.95 21.10 -6.26
N LEU A 593 -16.21 20.18 -5.64
CA LEU A 593 -16.50 18.74 -5.68
C LEU A 593 -17.83 18.42 -5.01
N ALA A 594 -18.15 19.05 -3.89
CA ALA A 594 -19.45 18.93 -3.23
C ALA A 594 -20.58 19.49 -4.11
N LEU A 595 -20.37 20.63 -4.78
CA LEU A 595 -21.30 21.16 -5.78
C LEU A 595 -21.53 20.17 -6.94
N ARG A 596 -20.47 19.55 -7.47
CA ARG A 596 -20.56 18.52 -8.53
C ARG A 596 -21.29 17.26 -8.04
N ALA A 597 -21.06 16.83 -6.80
CA ALA A 597 -21.73 15.68 -6.20
C ALA A 597 -23.24 15.88 -6.03
N LYS A 598 -23.70 17.13 -5.84
CA LYS A 598 -25.12 17.51 -5.86
C LYS A 598 -25.74 17.51 -7.28
N GLY A 599 -24.98 17.14 -8.32
CA GLY A 599 -25.46 16.96 -9.70
C GLY A 599 -25.35 18.20 -10.59
N TYR A 600 -24.90 19.35 -10.07
CA TYR A 600 -24.80 20.57 -10.87
C TYR A 600 -23.67 20.49 -11.92
N GLN A 601 -23.94 21.02 -13.11
CA GLN A 601 -22.97 21.11 -14.21
C GLN A 601 -22.91 22.56 -14.73
N PRO A 602 -22.19 23.47 -14.05
CA PRO A 602 -22.04 24.85 -14.49
C PRO A 602 -21.36 24.93 -15.86
N GLN A 603 -21.83 25.81 -16.73
CA GLN A 603 -21.11 26.19 -17.95
C GLN A 603 -20.32 27.49 -17.75
N VAL A 604 -20.68 28.30 -16.74
CA VAL A 604 -19.94 29.48 -16.31
C VAL A 604 -19.83 29.46 -14.78
N ILE A 605 -18.63 29.67 -14.26
CA ILE A 605 -18.41 29.93 -12.84
C ILE A 605 -17.80 31.32 -12.72
N VAL A 606 -18.49 32.18 -11.97
CA VAL A 606 -18.11 33.56 -11.70
C VAL A 606 -17.56 33.64 -10.30
N THR A 607 -16.32 34.11 -10.16
CA THR A 607 -15.70 34.35 -8.85
C THR A 607 -15.31 35.81 -8.74
N ASP A 608 -14.90 36.24 -7.54
CA ASP A 608 -14.14 37.48 -7.39
C ASP A 608 -12.70 37.27 -7.92
N LEU A 609 -11.77 38.18 -7.63
CA LEU A 609 -10.33 38.02 -7.97
C LEU A 609 -9.61 36.89 -7.19
N CYS A 610 -10.35 35.95 -6.60
CA CYS A 610 -9.82 34.80 -5.89
C CYS A 610 -9.05 33.87 -6.84
N THR A 611 -7.75 33.70 -6.58
CA THR A 611 -6.86 32.81 -7.37
C THR A 611 -6.95 31.35 -6.94
N ASP A 612 -7.58 31.03 -5.80
CA ASP A 612 -7.73 29.65 -5.33
C ASP A 612 -8.53 28.78 -6.33
N TYR A 613 -9.45 29.41 -7.06
CA TYR A 613 -10.26 28.76 -8.08
C TYR A 613 -9.54 28.49 -9.40
N ASP A 614 -8.39 29.13 -9.64
CA ASP A 614 -7.68 29.08 -10.92
C ASP A 614 -7.28 27.65 -11.31
N ARG A 615 -6.97 26.82 -10.31
CA ARG A 615 -6.70 25.37 -10.48
C ARG A 615 -7.90 24.50 -10.15
N ALA A 616 -8.73 24.92 -9.18
CA ALA A 616 -9.87 24.13 -8.73
C ALA A 616 -11.00 24.03 -9.76
N ILE A 617 -11.33 25.11 -10.48
CA ILE A 617 -12.39 25.10 -11.51
C ILE A 617 -12.04 24.15 -12.67
N PRO A 618 -10.87 24.24 -13.33
CA PRO A 618 -10.54 23.33 -14.43
C PRO A 618 -10.46 21.85 -14.01
N ALA A 619 -10.02 21.56 -12.78
CA ALA A 619 -9.97 20.19 -12.26
C ALA A 619 -11.38 19.59 -12.06
N VAL A 620 -12.30 20.35 -11.46
CA VAL A 620 -13.64 19.83 -11.11
C VAL A 620 -14.66 19.98 -12.25
N PHE A 621 -14.58 21.08 -13.00
CA PHE A 621 -15.50 21.45 -14.08
C PHE A 621 -14.73 21.87 -15.34
N PRO A 622 -14.04 20.94 -16.04
CA PRO A 622 -13.16 21.26 -17.17
C PRO A 622 -13.85 21.92 -18.38
N ARG A 623 -15.19 21.88 -18.44
CA ARG A 623 -16.01 22.54 -19.47
C ARG A 623 -16.57 23.91 -19.05
N ALA A 624 -16.42 24.30 -17.78
CA ALA A 624 -16.93 25.57 -17.28
C ALA A 624 -15.97 26.73 -17.64
N ILE A 625 -16.54 27.83 -18.09
CA ILE A 625 -15.80 29.08 -18.29
C ILE A 625 -15.64 29.76 -16.93
N HIS A 626 -14.39 29.93 -16.48
CA HIS A 626 -14.08 30.77 -15.32
C HIS A 626 -14.12 32.25 -15.72
N HIS A 627 -15.06 33.01 -15.14
CA HIS A 627 -15.10 34.47 -15.21
C HIS A 627 -14.72 35.06 -13.85
N GLN A 628 -14.03 36.19 -13.86
CA GLN A 628 -13.77 36.97 -12.65
C GLN A 628 -14.57 38.27 -12.68
N CYS A 629 -15.11 38.68 -11.54
CA CYS A 629 -15.99 39.83 -11.44
C CYS A 629 -15.27 41.14 -11.82
N ILE A 630 -15.73 41.79 -12.90
CA ILE A 630 -15.17 43.08 -13.36
C ILE A 630 -15.41 44.18 -12.31
N PHE A 631 -16.54 44.15 -11.60
CA PHE A 631 -16.85 45.14 -10.57
C PHE A 631 -15.86 45.07 -9.39
N HIS A 632 -15.58 43.87 -8.85
CA HIS A 632 -14.55 43.71 -7.81
C HIS A 632 -13.14 43.99 -8.32
N ALA A 633 -12.86 43.70 -9.60
CA ALA A 633 -11.58 44.05 -10.21
C ALA A 633 -11.35 45.57 -10.23
N LEU A 634 -12.32 46.35 -10.72
CA LEU A 634 -12.27 47.80 -10.70
C LEU A 634 -12.17 48.36 -9.28
N GLN A 635 -12.92 47.82 -8.31
CA GLN A 635 -12.79 48.22 -6.91
C GLN A 635 -11.39 47.97 -6.34
N ALA A 636 -10.80 46.79 -6.62
CA ALA A 636 -9.46 46.44 -6.16
C ALA A 636 -8.39 47.37 -6.73
N TRP A 637 -8.46 47.68 -8.03
CA TRP A 637 -7.51 48.59 -8.67
C TRP A 637 -7.72 50.06 -8.28
N HIS A 638 -8.96 50.51 -8.08
CA HIS A 638 -9.25 51.84 -7.51
C HIS A 638 -8.73 51.98 -6.08
N LYS A 639 -8.70 50.88 -5.32
CA LYS A 639 -8.04 50.82 -4.02
C LYS A 639 -6.52 50.87 -4.16
N GLN A 640 -5.91 50.07 -5.03
CA GLN A 640 -4.45 50.11 -5.27
C GLN A 640 -3.96 51.51 -5.72
N LEU A 641 -4.70 52.22 -6.58
CA LEU A 641 -4.39 53.62 -6.91
C LEU A 641 -4.45 54.54 -5.69
N ARG A 642 -5.40 54.31 -4.77
CA ARG A 642 -5.50 55.07 -3.51
C ARG A 642 -4.37 54.72 -2.53
N ASP A 643 -3.98 53.45 -2.48
CA ASP A 643 -2.92 52.96 -1.61
C ASP A 643 -1.55 53.50 -2.11
N ALA A 644 -1.34 53.64 -3.44
CA ALA A 644 -0.13 54.21 -4.04
C ALA A 644 -0.07 55.75 -4.04
N TYR A 645 -1.17 56.44 -4.35
CA TYR A 645 -1.20 57.91 -4.49
C TYR A 645 -1.85 58.66 -3.29
N GLY A 646 -2.25 57.94 -2.25
CA GLY A 646 -2.89 58.49 -1.06
C GLY A 646 -4.40 58.77 -1.21
N THR A 647 -5.07 58.96 -0.07
CA THR A 647 -6.55 59.08 0.02
C THR A 647 -7.16 60.17 -0.86
N HIS A 648 -6.42 61.26 -1.13
CA HIS A 648 -6.88 62.44 -1.86
C HIS A 648 -6.34 62.53 -3.31
N TYR A 649 -5.79 61.45 -3.87
CA TYR A 649 -5.23 61.44 -5.24
C TYR A 649 -6.19 61.99 -6.31
N ARG A 650 -7.50 61.85 -6.11
CA ARG A 650 -8.53 62.30 -7.06
C ARG A 650 -8.57 63.81 -7.30
N THR A 651 -8.07 64.61 -6.36
CA THR A 651 -7.92 66.07 -6.52
C THR A 651 -6.46 66.49 -6.70
N GLN A 652 -5.50 65.70 -6.19
CA GLN A 652 -4.07 66.05 -6.16
C GLN A 652 -3.24 65.48 -7.32
N ARG A 653 -3.69 64.39 -7.96
CA ARG A 653 -2.93 63.59 -8.95
C ARG A 653 -3.73 63.39 -10.24
N PRO A 654 -3.73 64.36 -11.17
CA PRO A 654 -4.48 64.27 -12.43
C PRO A 654 -3.97 63.14 -13.34
N ASP A 655 -2.70 62.77 -13.21
CA ASP A 655 -2.07 61.58 -13.77
C ASP A 655 -2.75 60.28 -13.31
N ALA A 656 -2.91 60.10 -11.99
CA ALA A 656 -3.57 58.93 -11.42
C ALA A 656 -5.07 58.86 -11.80
N VAL A 657 -5.76 60.00 -11.85
CA VAL A 657 -7.17 60.07 -12.32
C VAL A 657 -7.28 59.70 -13.81
N LYS A 658 -6.32 60.12 -14.63
CA LYS A 658 -6.26 59.76 -16.06
C LYS A 658 -6.07 58.25 -16.22
N LEU A 659 -5.16 57.63 -15.47
CA LEU A 659 -4.99 56.18 -15.44
C LEU A 659 -6.28 55.45 -15.00
N GLN A 660 -6.94 55.91 -13.93
CA GLN A 660 -8.22 55.34 -13.46
C GLN A 660 -9.28 55.36 -14.58
N ARG A 661 -9.45 56.49 -15.27
CA ARG A 661 -10.41 56.62 -16.40
C ARG A 661 -10.05 55.72 -17.59
N GLN A 662 -8.76 55.55 -17.88
CA GLN A 662 -8.33 54.65 -18.95
C GLN A 662 -8.61 53.17 -18.61
N LEU A 663 -8.39 52.78 -17.36
CA LEU A 663 -8.69 51.46 -16.82
C LEU A 663 -10.20 51.16 -16.84
N ASP A 664 -11.01 52.07 -16.31
CA ASP A 664 -12.49 52.00 -16.36
C ASP A 664 -12.98 51.88 -17.82
N GLY A 665 -12.34 52.63 -18.72
CA GLY A 665 -12.60 52.62 -20.16
C GLY A 665 -12.39 51.26 -20.83
N ILE A 666 -11.55 50.36 -20.31
CA ILE A 666 -11.36 49.02 -20.90
C ILE A 666 -12.71 48.26 -20.92
N PHE A 667 -13.43 48.26 -19.80
CA PHE A 667 -14.64 47.45 -19.60
C PHE A 667 -15.94 48.12 -20.09
N GLN A 668 -15.86 49.42 -20.42
CA GLN A 668 -16.86 50.16 -21.19
C GLN A 668 -16.84 49.81 -22.70
N ALA A 669 -15.87 49.01 -23.17
CA ALA A 669 -15.85 48.58 -24.56
C ALA A 669 -17.03 47.63 -24.88
N LYS A 670 -17.70 47.87 -26.00
CA LYS A 670 -18.73 46.95 -26.53
C LYS A 670 -18.15 45.67 -27.13
N THR A 671 -16.93 45.75 -27.68
CA THR A 671 -16.29 44.64 -28.41
C THR A 671 -14.95 44.22 -27.81
N LYS A 672 -14.62 42.93 -27.87
CA LYS A 672 -13.35 42.38 -27.34
C LYS A 672 -12.14 43.02 -28.01
N ARG A 673 -12.19 43.23 -29.32
CA ARG A 673 -11.15 43.95 -30.09
C ARG A 673 -10.91 45.36 -29.53
N THR A 674 -11.96 46.07 -29.15
CA THR A 674 -11.84 47.42 -28.56
C THR A 674 -11.32 47.36 -27.13
N ALA A 675 -11.73 46.36 -26.36
CA ALA A 675 -11.27 46.13 -24.99
C ALA A 675 -9.76 45.80 -24.96
N GLN A 676 -9.32 44.87 -25.81
CA GLN A 676 -7.91 44.50 -25.97
C GLN A 676 -7.06 45.72 -26.31
N ARG A 677 -7.40 46.47 -27.36
CA ARG A 677 -6.69 47.70 -27.74
C ARG A 677 -6.63 48.75 -26.60
N ARG A 678 -7.65 48.81 -25.74
CA ARG A 678 -7.65 49.70 -24.56
C ARG A 678 -6.75 49.15 -23.44
N TYR A 679 -6.76 47.85 -23.22
CA TYR A 679 -5.85 47.15 -22.30
C TYR A 679 -4.39 47.28 -22.72
N ASP A 680 -4.06 47.04 -23.99
CA ASP A 680 -2.70 47.19 -24.54
C ASP A 680 -2.19 48.63 -24.33
N LYS A 681 -3.05 49.62 -24.59
CA LYS A 681 -2.76 51.04 -24.36
C LYS A 681 -2.59 51.39 -22.87
N VAL A 682 -3.21 50.66 -21.95
CA VAL A 682 -3.00 50.84 -20.51
C VAL A 682 -1.69 50.18 -20.08
N LEU A 683 -1.40 48.95 -20.51
CA LEU A 683 -0.13 48.28 -20.21
C LEU A 683 1.09 49.03 -20.75
N ALA A 684 0.99 49.66 -21.94
CA ALA A 684 2.05 50.49 -22.50
C ALA A 684 2.40 51.73 -21.63
N LEU A 685 1.60 52.05 -20.61
CA LEU A 685 1.91 53.11 -19.64
C LEU A 685 2.68 52.62 -18.42
N ARG A 686 2.84 51.30 -18.24
CA ARG A 686 3.42 50.67 -17.04
C ARG A 686 4.78 51.28 -16.67
N GLU A 687 5.73 51.27 -17.61
CA GLU A 687 7.09 51.79 -17.37
C GLU A 687 7.08 53.24 -16.87
N ALA A 688 6.33 54.12 -17.52
CA ALA A 688 6.26 55.54 -17.17
C ALA A 688 5.60 55.78 -15.80
N TYR A 689 4.54 55.05 -15.45
CA TYR A 689 3.87 55.19 -14.16
C TYR A 689 4.68 54.55 -13.02
N VAL A 690 5.31 53.40 -13.25
CA VAL A 690 6.12 52.68 -12.25
C VAL A 690 7.43 53.40 -11.97
N ALA A 691 8.06 54.01 -12.99
CA ALA A 691 9.24 54.87 -12.80
C ALA A 691 8.94 56.11 -11.93
N ALA A 692 7.71 56.64 -12.01
CA ALA A 692 7.27 57.79 -11.22
C ALA A 692 6.68 57.42 -9.85
N THR A 693 6.13 56.22 -9.69
CA THR A 693 5.47 55.73 -8.46
C THR A 693 5.51 54.18 -8.44
N PRO A 694 6.58 53.56 -7.89
CA PRO A 694 6.79 52.11 -7.95
C PRO A 694 5.64 51.27 -7.38
N GLU A 695 4.90 51.79 -6.41
CA GLU A 695 3.77 51.14 -5.74
C GLU A 695 2.62 50.79 -6.71
N VAL A 696 2.52 51.51 -7.84
CA VAL A 696 1.48 51.28 -8.86
C VAL A 696 1.71 50.00 -9.66
N GLU A 697 2.92 49.41 -9.62
CA GLU A 697 3.24 48.13 -10.27
C GLU A 697 2.26 47.02 -9.85
N ALA A 698 1.80 47.02 -8.59
CA ALA A 698 0.80 46.07 -8.09
C ALA A 698 -0.54 46.10 -8.86
N LEU A 699 -0.89 47.23 -9.48
CA LEU A 699 -2.06 47.36 -10.34
C LEU A 699 -1.82 46.75 -11.72
N PHE A 700 -0.69 47.06 -12.36
CA PHE A 700 -0.36 46.51 -13.68
C PHE A 700 -0.19 44.99 -13.62
N SER A 701 0.57 44.48 -12.65
CA SER A 701 0.69 43.05 -12.37
C SER A 701 -0.65 42.36 -12.08
N SER A 702 -1.60 43.05 -11.41
CA SER A 702 -2.95 42.52 -11.16
C SER A 702 -3.79 42.50 -12.44
N LEU A 703 -3.82 43.61 -13.20
CA LEU A 703 -4.53 43.73 -14.47
C LEU A 703 -4.10 42.65 -15.46
N GLU A 704 -2.78 42.47 -15.64
CA GLU A 704 -2.19 41.46 -16.52
C GLU A 704 -2.57 40.03 -16.10
N ARG A 705 -2.43 39.69 -14.82
CA ARG A 705 -2.78 38.37 -14.26
C ARG A 705 -4.24 37.98 -14.49
N HIS A 706 -5.16 38.93 -14.31
CA HIS A 706 -6.60 38.65 -14.31
C HIS A 706 -7.24 38.83 -15.71
N TRP A 707 -6.59 39.53 -16.64
CA TRP A 707 -7.14 39.89 -17.95
C TRP A 707 -7.86 38.76 -18.71
N PRO A 708 -7.31 37.53 -18.86
CA PRO A 708 -7.96 36.47 -19.63
C PRO A 708 -9.35 36.06 -19.10
N LYS A 709 -9.57 36.20 -17.79
CA LYS A 709 -10.82 35.86 -17.11
C LYS A 709 -11.81 37.02 -17.03
N LEU A 710 -11.37 38.24 -17.31
CA LEU A 710 -12.20 39.44 -17.31
C LEU A 710 -12.74 39.77 -18.72
N VAL A 711 -11.89 39.66 -19.75
CA VAL A 711 -12.26 39.97 -21.14
C VAL A 711 -13.31 39.01 -21.72
N ASN A 712 -13.43 37.80 -21.16
CA ASN A 712 -14.28 36.75 -21.72
C ASN A 712 -15.79 37.08 -21.69
N ALA A 713 -16.25 37.96 -20.78
CA ALA A 713 -17.64 38.43 -20.65
C ALA A 713 -18.03 39.54 -21.63
N ILE A 714 -17.06 40.22 -22.24
CA ILE A 714 -17.35 41.20 -23.31
C ILE A 714 -17.88 40.41 -24.52
N GLU A 715 -18.89 40.93 -25.23
CA GLU A 715 -19.62 40.22 -26.31
C GLU A 715 -20.30 38.89 -25.90
N ARG A 716 -20.53 38.61 -24.60
CA ARG A 716 -21.18 37.36 -24.15
C ARG A 716 -22.21 37.60 -23.04
N ASP A 717 -23.47 37.78 -23.42
CA ASP A 717 -24.57 38.10 -22.50
C ASP A 717 -24.83 37.02 -21.42
N ARG A 718 -24.45 35.76 -21.69
CA ARG A 718 -24.50 34.64 -20.73
C ARG A 718 -23.47 34.74 -19.60
N ILE A 719 -22.41 35.54 -19.78
CA ILE A 719 -21.38 35.71 -18.76
C ILE A 719 -21.62 37.07 -18.07
N PRO A 720 -22.18 37.08 -16.85
CA PRO A 720 -22.50 38.33 -16.18
C PRO A 720 -21.21 39.01 -15.74
N LYS A 721 -21.09 40.32 -16.03
CA LYS A 721 -19.90 41.12 -15.69
C LYS A 721 -19.65 41.30 -14.18
N THR A 722 -20.57 40.83 -13.34
CA THR A 722 -20.55 41.01 -11.90
C THR A 722 -21.03 39.78 -11.14
N ASN A 723 -20.41 39.54 -9.98
CA ASN A 723 -20.79 38.53 -8.99
C ASN A 723 -21.75 39.08 -7.90
N ASN A 724 -22.30 40.29 -8.09
CA ASN A 724 -23.14 40.96 -7.08
C ASN A 724 -24.36 40.12 -6.65
N THR A 725 -24.84 39.15 -7.44
CA THR A 725 -25.88 38.20 -7.00
C THR A 725 -25.43 37.36 -5.80
N ALA A 726 -24.20 36.85 -5.80
CA ALA A 726 -23.63 36.13 -4.65
C ALA A 726 -23.46 37.08 -3.44
N GLU A 727 -23.05 38.33 -3.68
CA GLU A 727 -23.05 39.35 -2.63
C GLU A 727 -24.44 39.64 -2.07
N LEU A 728 -25.48 39.75 -2.90
CA LEU A 728 -26.85 40.05 -2.47
C LEU A 728 -27.46 38.91 -1.64
N VAL A 729 -27.20 37.65 -1.99
CA VAL A 729 -27.64 36.48 -1.20
C VAL A 729 -26.85 36.33 0.12
N THR A 730 -25.66 36.94 0.21
CA THR A 730 -24.82 36.92 1.44
C THR A 730 -24.85 38.22 2.24
N ALA A 731 -25.35 39.33 1.70
CA ALA A 731 -25.39 40.64 2.37
C ALA A 731 -26.38 40.69 3.56
N PRO A 732 -27.60 40.11 3.49
CA PRO A 732 -28.45 39.92 4.67
C PRO A 732 -27.74 39.09 5.76
N LYS A 733 -26.99 38.06 5.33
CA LYS A 733 -26.18 37.23 6.23
C LYS A 733 -25.06 38.02 6.90
N ARG A 734 -24.50 39.08 6.28
CA ARG A 734 -23.51 39.98 6.90
C ARG A 734 -24.06 40.73 8.12
N LYS A 735 -25.29 41.27 8.05
CA LYS A 735 -25.97 41.87 9.22
C LYS A 735 -26.26 40.83 10.32
N ARG A 736 -26.54 39.58 9.92
CA ARG A 736 -26.82 38.45 10.83
C ARG A 736 -25.57 37.95 11.57
N LEU A 737 -24.49 37.68 10.83
CA LEU A 737 -23.25 37.06 11.29
C LEU A 737 -22.35 38.05 12.03
N GLY A 738 -22.29 39.31 11.58
CA GLY A 738 -21.52 40.37 12.22
C GLY A 738 -22.01 40.74 13.63
N PHE A 739 -23.25 40.38 14.00
CA PHE A 739 -23.84 40.69 15.31
C PHE A 739 -23.82 39.53 16.32
N LYS A 740 -23.65 38.28 15.88
CA LYS A 740 -23.96 37.09 16.72
C LYS A 740 -22.95 35.95 16.66
N GLY A 741 -22.11 35.87 15.62
CA GLY A 741 -21.40 34.64 15.29
C GLY A 741 -22.34 33.50 14.87
N MET A 742 -21.78 32.42 14.35
CA MET A 742 -22.52 31.23 13.93
C MET A 742 -22.50 30.20 15.07
N PRO A 743 -23.65 29.71 15.57
CA PRO A 743 -23.66 28.61 16.53
C PRO A 743 -23.09 27.32 15.88
N PRO A 744 -22.72 26.29 16.65
CA PRO A 744 -22.04 25.11 16.11
C PRO A 744 -22.95 24.14 15.34
N HIS A 745 -24.21 23.98 15.75
CA HIS A 745 -25.08 22.92 15.21
C HIS A 745 -25.76 23.21 13.85
N PRO A 746 -25.85 24.44 13.32
CA PRO A 746 -26.23 24.68 11.92
C PRO A 746 -25.20 24.17 10.91
N LEU A 747 -23.92 23.95 11.28
CA LEU A 747 -22.86 23.61 10.33
C LEU A 747 -23.25 22.43 9.42
N SER A 748 -23.67 21.30 10.00
CA SER A 748 -24.09 20.10 9.24
C SER A 748 -25.36 20.31 8.41
N SER A 749 -26.31 21.14 8.87
CA SER A 749 -27.53 21.42 8.10
C SER A 749 -27.28 22.43 6.96
N PHE A 750 -26.32 23.35 7.12
CA PHE A 750 -25.86 24.25 6.06
C PHE A 750 -25.12 23.47 4.96
N GLU A 751 -24.19 22.60 5.34
CA GLU A 751 -23.42 21.74 4.41
C GLU A 751 -24.33 20.81 3.60
N ASN A 752 -25.23 20.10 4.29
CA ASN A 752 -26.20 19.21 3.65
C ASN A 752 -27.14 19.99 2.70
N GLY A 753 -27.47 21.24 3.03
CA GLY A 753 -28.14 22.19 2.13
C GLY A 753 -29.63 22.42 2.40
N GLY A 754 -30.18 21.95 3.52
CA GLY A 754 -31.60 22.19 3.84
C GLY A 754 -31.92 23.67 4.11
N TRP A 755 -30.93 24.47 4.49
CA TRP A 755 -31.08 25.93 4.56
C TRP A 755 -31.22 26.59 3.18
N CYS A 756 -30.74 25.98 2.10
CA CYS A 756 -30.97 26.49 0.73
C CYS A 756 -32.46 26.52 0.39
N VAL A 757 -33.22 25.59 0.97
CA VAL A 757 -34.66 25.42 0.79
C VAL A 757 -35.43 26.39 1.67
N ALA A 758 -35.02 26.54 2.93
CA ALA A 758 -35.62 27.43 3.92
C ALA A 758 -35.57 28.92 3.56
N TYR A 759 -34.71 29.33 2.60
CA TYR A 759 -34.65 30.71 2.11
C TYR A 759 -35.63 31.01 0.97
N ARG A 760 -36.31 30.00 0.43
CA ARG A 760 -37.23 30.12 -0.73
C ARG A 760 -38.70 29.84 -0.38
N VAL A 761 -38.94 29.24 0.79
CA VAL A 761 -40.24 29.09 1.46
C VAL A 761 -40.43 30.25 2.43
#